data_AF-A0A554XIM7-F1
#
_entry.id   AF-A0A554XIM7-F1
#
_cell.length_a   1.000
_cell.length_b   1.000
_cell.length_c   1.000
_cell.angle_alpha   90.00
_cell.angle_beta   90.00
_cell.angle_gamma   90.00
#
_symmetry.space_group_name_H-M   'P 1'
#
loop_
_entity.id
_entity.type
_entity.pdbx_description
1 polymer ?
#
loop_
_entity_poly.entity_id
_entity_poly.type
_entity_poly.pdbx_seq_one_letter_code
_entity_poly.pdbx_strand_id
1 'polypeptide(L)'
;MSGAFVSVVIPAYNHEAYVAEAVRSALASPLVREVLVCDDASTDGTWGVLQGLSDPRLHLSRNPVNRGADATLGALLDEAQGPYLAILNSDDRFLPGRLERCLDRLQAGQADLVGTDIRLIDAAGAEVTRHWWVDAFGALKSVWAQTQDWVATLLEGNVFMTTSNFVFTRDLWRRLRPFSADRYVHDYDFVLRALIAGARLAWIDEPLLAYRLHHANTISESPLNANLEASALLRRHLAPLLALPGPLAPRVAHLNSQWARIEGYEVQILRDGMAKRDAAAQQAIAERERWVADRDRWIAERDAQIRRLQLEARAQEWRAKPPQSPAVSRFRHGRWRRVVKAFQAQTATARALPPGASLHRVSGFSALRRLVEQRRPALQAISVDVFDTLVARCIEPPDAVIRRVAQRLAEHLGVPQHADYVLHLRHEAEHALRREALADGHDHECHHDALVEAWLARLLPESDAAARDALAEWVEQTELTLERQALQPKANARLFLAWAKEQGLRVLAISDMYLGQRHLQHLLEGLGYAGLIDRIYVSSEHRVGKYSSRLFHHVLEQEGLAPAAVLHVGDNFHSDAVAPARLGLTGVFLDERHERVRRRRQTLSALMAARGGIWPGRMVAEVVAERLRADPRARRDDAYFQYGLEVLGPIFSTFMIGLLERVRADRPQRLLFLARDGYLFLQMYEWAARHLPGPWPNGVYTCVSRAVAARAAVADGLNHAKAVVALYNPKQQGLKSILKTYGLVPEEFADLAQGHGLMPMDQRLADRDDPRLRAFLADERVQARIRPVGQAARDRLRQYFEQQGFFASDRVALVDIGWNATIQRYLEKAFASDGRFPRVEGYYFAYVHAIHQDALAHGAIHGLMFDRRHGNAQERAPLDFEELFEQAARAPHGTTVDYRLEGGRVEPVFKDDATPDRQAEMACNPSILALQEGVMLCWEHMLAAQALTGVGFAALKPYAQALAERAVVYPTADEVRLVAALAHTEDFGHDDVLALAPQPVRWWDWLRPGRLKRRLERSPWPFALFARFPTGLPAIFGRFLHLRMVLKGRG
;
A
#
# COMPACT_ATOMS: atom_id res chain seq x y z
N MET A 1 28.06 -52.97 22.31
CA MET A 1 27.43 -51.64 22.20
C MET A 1 27.49 -51.25 20.74
N SER A 2 26.35 -51.13 20.07
CA SER A 2 26.28 -50.77 18.65
C SER A 2 26.97 -49.41 18.43
N GLY A 3 28.15 -49.42 17.81
CA GLY A 3 28.96 -48.21 17.65
C GLY A 3 28.16 -47.12 16.96
N ALA A 4 28.16 -45.90 17.51
CA ALA A 4 27.55 -44.75 16.88
C ALA A 4 28.21 -44.53 15.52
N PHE A 5 27.45 -44.74 14.46
CA PHE A 5 27.91 -44.55 13.09
C PHE A 5 27.04 -43.53 12.36
N VAL A 6 27.63 -42.95 11.32
CA VAL A 6 27.02 -41.92 10.51
C VAL A 6 26.65 -42.50 9.15
N SER A 7 25.44 -42.23 8.70
CA SER A 7 25.05 -42.39 7.29
C SER A 7 25.27 -41.08 6.58
N VAL A 8 26.03 -41.09 5.49
CA VAL A 8 26.22 -39.90 4.66
C VAL A 8 25.32 -40.01 3.43
N VAL A 9 24.50 -39.01 3.18
CA VAL A 9 23.67 -38.93 1.97
C VAL A 9 24.23 -37.88 1.01
N ILE A 10 24.27 -38.21 -0.27
CA ILE A 10 24.83 -37.36 -1.32
C ILE A 10 23.84 -37.28 -2.49
N PRO A 11 23.11 -36.16 -2.65
CA PRO A 11 22.37 -35.90 -3.88
C PRO A 11 23.36 -35.48 -4.98
N ALA A 12 23.26 -36.09 -6.15
CA ALA A 12 24.13 -35.80 -7.29
C ALA A 12 23.33 -35.33 -8.50
N TYR A 13 23.68 -34.16 -9.04
CA TYR A 13 23.11 -33.66 -10.29
C TYR A 13 24.13 -32.79 -11.04
N ASN A 14 24.63 -33.29 -12.17
CA ASN A 14 25.59 -32.60 -13.04
C ASN A 14 26.90 -32.15 -12.36
N HIS A 15 27.53 -33.03 -11.57
CA HIS A 15 28.78 -32.78 -10.83
C HIS A 15 29.89 -33.78 -11.17
N GLU A 16 30.05 -34.14 -12.45
CA GLU A 16 31.07 -35.13 -12.89
C GLU A 16 32.49 -34.82 -12.40
N ALA A 17 32.83 -33.53 -12.28
CA ALA A 17 34.15 -33.06 -11.86
C ALA A 17 34.42 -33.19 -10.35
N TYR A 18 33.37 -33.31 -9.52
CA TYR A 18 33.49 -33.15 -8.06
C TYR A 18 32.98 -34.37 -7.28
N VAL A 19 32.01 -35.10 -7.84
CA VAL A 19 31.28 -36.15 -7.10
C VAL A 19 32.19 -37.25 -6.55
N ALA A 20 33.26 -37.61 -7.26
CA ALA A 20 34.23 -38.60 -6.78
C ALA A 20 35.01 -38.13 -5.54
N GLU A 21 35.32 -36.83 -5.47
CA GLU A 21 35.98 -36.24 -4.31
C GLU A 21 35.04 -36.17 -3.10
N ALA A 22 33.79 -35.77 -3.32
CA ALA A 22 32.77 -35.74 -2.27
C ALA A 22 32.61 -37.13 -1.63
N VAL A 23 32.41 -38.17 -2.45
CA VAL A 23 32.27 -39.56 -1.98
C VAL A 23 33.51 -40.03 -1.21
N ARG A 24 34.72 -39.79 -1.74
CA ARG A 24 35.96 -40.18 -1.04
C ARG A 24 36.13 -39.46 0.29
N SER A 25 35.74 -38.19 0.38
CA SER A 25 35.83 -37.41 1.62
C SER A 25 34.90 -37.95 2.71
N ALA A 26 33.70 -38.39 2.34
CA ALA A 26 32.77 -39.05 3.25
C ALA A 26 33.32 -40.40 3.73
N LEU A 27 33.85 -41.21 2.81
CA LEU A 27 34.40 -42.54 3.11
C LEU A 27 35.69 -42.52 3.93
N ALA A 28 36.39 -41.38 3.98
CA ALA A 28 37.64 -41.23 4.73
C ALA A 28 37.46 -41.31 6.25
N SER A 29 36.27 -41.01 6.78
CA SER A 29 36.01 -41.16 8.22
C SER A 29 35.65 -42.62 8.55
N PRO A 30 36.27 -43.23 9.57
CA PRO A 30 35.95 -44.58 10.03
C PRO A 30 34.57 -44.69 10.68
N LEU A 31 33.92 -43.56 11.01
CA LEU A 31 32.57 -43.50 11.57
C LEU A 31 31.48 -43.71 10.51
N VAL A 32 31.82 -43.57 9.21
CA VAL A 32 30.87 -43.78 8.12
C VAL A 32 30.75 -45.26 7.80
N ARG A 33 29.52 -45.79 7.88
CA ARG A 33 29.19 -47.18 7.55
C ARG A 33 28.41 -47.33 6.25
N GLU A 34 27.77 -46.26 5.81
CA GLU A 34 27.07 -46.22 4.53
C GLU A 34 27.15 -44.80 3.95
N VAL A 35 27.36 -44.74 2.64
CA VAL A 35 27.26 -43.53 1.83
C VAL A 35 26.21 -43.80 0.76
N LEU A 36 25.06 -43.15 0.86
CA LEU A 36 23.98 -43.30 -0.12
C LEU A 36 24.05 -42.14 -1.10
N VAL A 37 24.28 -42.45 -2.38
CA VAL A 37 24.37 -41.45 -3.45
C VAL A 37 23.26 -41.69 -4.44
N CYS A 38 22.41 -40.68 -4.66
CA CYS A 38 21.39 -40.73 -5.71
C CYS A 38 21.76 -39.74 -6.82
N ASP A 39 21.97 -40.25 -8.03
CA ASP A 39 22.01 -39.43 -9.24
C ASP A 39 20.59 -38.99 -9.62
N ASP A 40 20.29 -37.71 -9.52
CA ASP A 40 18.97 -37.14 -9.80
C ASP A 40 18.77 -36.87 -11.31
N ALA A 41 18.97 -37.94 -12.10
CA ALA A 41 18.93 -37.94 -13.55
C ALA A 41 19.92 -36.95 -14.20
N SER A 42 21.20 -37.03 -13.83
CA SER A 42 22.24 -36.17 -14.44
C SER A 42 22.33 -36.40 -15.95
N THR A 43 22.70 -35.33 -16.64
CA THR A 43 22.88 -35.28 -18.09
C THR A 43 24.35 -35.27 -18.53
N ASP A 44 25.28 -35.11 -17.59
CA ASP A 44 26.73 -35.21 -17.80
C ASP A 44 27.27 -36.60 -17.40
N GLY A 45 28.59 -36.73 -17.26
CA GLY A 45 29.27 -37.96 -16.86
C GLY A 45 29.10 -38.36 -15.39
N THR A 46 28.31 -37.65 -14.57
CA THR A 46 28.18 -37.89 -13.11
C THR A 46 27.87 -39.35 -12.79
N TRP A 47 26.88 -39.93 -13.47
CA TRP A 47 26.52 -41.34 -13.26
C TRP A 47 27.66 -42.30 -13.61
N GLY A 48 28.38 -42.04 -14.71
CA GLY A 48 29.53 -42.86 -15.11
C GLY A 48 30.68 -42.78 -14.11
N VAL A 49 30.95 -41.58 -13.56
CA VAL A 49 31.95 -41.38 -12.51
C VAL A 49 31.58 -42.16 -11.25
N LEU A 50 30.31 -42.09 -10.83
CA LEU A 50 29.80 -42.83 -9.66
C LEU A 50 29.94 -44.34 -9.84
N GLN A 51 29.57 -44.87 -11.00
CA GLN A 51 29.71 -46.30 -11.30
C GLN A 51 31.17 -46.79 -11.31
N GLY A 52 32.13 -45.88 -11.55
CA GLY A 52 33.56 -46.19 -11.48
C GLY A 52 34.14 -46.24 -10.07
N LEU A 53 33.37 -45.87 -9.03
CA LEU A 53 33.80 -45.94 -7.63
C LEU A 53 33.43 -47.28 -7.02
N SER A 54 34.33 -47.83 -6.20
CA SER A 54 34.11 -49.09 -5.48
C SER A 54 34.52 -48.95 -4.02
N ASP A 55 33.55 -49.09 -3.12
CA ASP A 55 33.74 -49.24 -1.67
C ASP A 55 32.52 -50.03 -1.15
N PRO A 56 32.69 -51.02 -0.25
CA PRO A 56 31.56 -51.82 0.27
C PRO A 56 30.51 -51.00 1.03
N ARG A 57 30.82 -49.76 1.42
CA ARG A 57 29.91 -48.83 2.10
C ARG A 57 29.14 -47.92 1.13
N LEU A 58 29.45 -47.95 -0.17
CA LEU A 58 28.87 -47.05 -1.16
C LEU A 58 27.61 -47.67 -1.80
N HIS A 59 26.48 -47.00 -1.67
CA HIS A 59 25.19 -47.39 -2.26
C HIS A 59 24.80 -46.37 -3.32
N LEU A 60 24.63 -46.81 -4.57
CA LEU A 60 24.31 -45.95 -5.70
C LEU A 60 22.89 -46.20 -6.18
N SER A 61 22.11 -45.14 -6.32
CA SER A 61 20.79 -45.14 -6.94
C SER A 61 20.69 -44.04 -7.98
N ARG A 62 19.69 -44.14 -8.87
CA ARG A 62 19.44 -43.15 -9.91
C ARG A 62 17.96 -42.92 -10.10
N ASN A 63 17.53 -41.66 -10.08
CA ASN A 63 16.16 -41.31 -10.38
C ASN A 63 15.90 -41.39 -11.91
N PRO A 64 14.70 -41.82 -12.33
CA PRO A 64 14.35 -41.87 -13.75
C PRO A 64 14.17 -40.47 -14.37
N VAL A 65 13.82 -39.49 -13.56
CA VAL A 65 13.68 -38.07 -13.92
C VAL A 65 14.20 -37.21 -12.78
N ASN A 66 14.65 -36.00 -13.08
CA ASN A 66 15.10 -35.06 -12.04
C ASN A 66 13.92 -34.71 -11.11
N ARG A 67 14.07 -34.94 -9.81
CA ARG A 67 13.05 -34.74 -8.77
C ARG A 67 13.32 -33.51 -7.91
N GLY A 68 14.49 -32.89 -8.04
CA GLY A 68 14.92 -31.79 -7.20
C GLY A 68 15.72 -32.26 -5.98
N ALA A 69 16.50 -31.34 -5.42
CA ALA A 69 17.39 -31.62 -4.29
C ALA A 69 16.61 -32.02 -3.03
N ASP A 70 15.49 -31.35 -2.74
CA ASP A 70 14.63 -31.61 -1.57
C ASP A 70 14.05 -33.02 -1.59
N ALA A 71 13.48 -33.44 -2.73
CA ALA A 71 12.88 -34.77 -2.87
C ALA A 71 13.93 -35.88 -2.88
N THR A 72 15.07 -35.66 -3.54
CA THR A 72 16.18 -36.63 -3.60
C THR A 72 16.86 -36.78 -2.25
N LEU A 73 17.14 -35.67 -1.56
CA LEU A 73 17.66 -35.69 -0.18
C LEU A 73 16.71 -36.39 0.77
N GLY A 74 15.42 -36.08 0.71
CA GLY A 74 14.41 -36.70 1.56
C GLY A 74 14.37 -38.22 1.41
N ALA A 75 14.40 -38.71 0.16
CA ALA A 75 14.44 -40.14 -0.13
C ALA A 75 15.70 -40.82 0.42
N LEU A 76 16.87 -40.21 0.20
CA LEU A 76 18.14 -40.74 0.72
C LEU A 76 18.18 -40.77 2.26
N LEU A 77 17.64 -39.73 2.93
CA LEU A 77 17.59 -39.66 4.40
C LEU A 77 16.61 -40.67 5.00
N ASP A 78 15.50 -40.95 4.30
CA ASP A 78 14.56 -42.00 4.70
C ASP A 78 15.15 -43.41 4.51
N GLU A 79 16.00 -43.61 3.50
CA GLU A 79 16.67 -44.89 3.21
C GLU A 79 17.86 -45.19 4.14
N ALA A 80 18.63 -44.16 4.50
CA ALA A 80 19.76 -44.28 5.41
C ALA A 80 19.38 -45.08 6.66
N GLN A 81 20.30 -45.82 7.30
CA GLN A 81 20.03 -46.68 8.46
C GLN A 81 20.71 -46.22 9.77
N GLY A 82 21.71 -45.37 9.69
CA GLY A 82 22.50 -44.89 10.83
C GLY A 82 21.75 -43.98 11.81
N PRO A 83 22.06 -44.05 13.11
CA PRO A 83 21.42 -43.21 14.14
C PRO A 83 21.70 -41.71 13.95
N TYR A 84 22.79 -41.38 13.26
CA TYR A 84 23.19 -40.02 12.90
C TYR A 84 23.27 -39.90 11.38
N LEU A 85 22.77 -38.78 10.88
CA LEU A 85 22.68 -38.47 9.46
C LEU A 85 23.60 -37.28 9.17
N ALA A 86 24.35 -37.38 8.08
CA ALA A 86 25.11 -36.27 7.54
C ALA A 86 24.73 -36.10 6.06
N ILE A 87 24.54 -34.85 5.64
CA ILE A 87 24.35 -34.53 4.24
C ILE A 87 25.68 -34.03 3.69
N LEU A 88 26.02 -34.42 2.47
CA LEU A 88 27.14 -33.85 1.72
C LEU A 88 26.69 -33.61 0.29
N ASN A 89 26.69 -32.35 -0.15
CA ASN A 89 26.44 -32.04 -1.55
C ASN A 89 27.61 -32.55 -2.40
N SER A 90 27.30 -32.99 -3.61
CA SER A 90 28.25 -33.68 -4.51
C SER A 90 29.39 -32.80 -5.06
N ASP A 91 29.34 -31.50 -4.82
CA ASP A 91 30.37 -30.49 -5.14
C ASP A 91 31.28 -30.14 -3.96
N ASP A 92 30.89 -30.46 -2.73
CA ASP A 92 31.62 -30.16 -1.50
C ASP A 92 32.50 -31.33 -1.03
N ARG A 93 33.32 -31.12 0.02
CA ARG A 93 34.03 -32.22 0.69
C ARG A 93 34.16 -32.00 2.19
N PHE A 94 34.10 -33.08 2.96
CA PHE A 94 34.44 -33.04 4.38
C PHE A 94 35.96 -32.96 4.58
N LEU A 95 36.37 -32.23 5.62
CA LEU A 95 37.76 -32.22 6.07
C LEU A 95 37.98 -33.25 7.19
N PRO A 96 39.23 -33.73 7.38
CA PRO A 96 39.52 -34.75 8.39
C PRO A 96 39.05 -34.35 9.79
N GLY A 97 38.43 -35.27 10.51
CA GLY A 97 37.95 -35.06 11.88
C GLY A 97 36.55 -34.44 12.00
N ARG A 98 35.90 -34.04 10.88
CA ARG A 98 34.59 -33.37 10.93
C ARG A 98 33.53 -34.21 11.63
N LEU A 99 33.34 -35.45 11.19
CA LEU A 99 32.25 -36.29 11.68
C LEU A 99 32.47 -36.71 13.13
N GLU A 100 33.73 -36.93 13.52
CA GLU A 100 34.14 -37.21 14.89
C GLU A 100 33.72 -36.07 15.82
N ARG A 101 34.08 -34.83 15.47
CA ARG A 101 33.74 -33.63 16.25
C ARG A 101 32.24 -33.38 16.34
N CYS A 102 31.52 -33.54 15.23
CA CYS A 102 30.06 -33.40 15.24
C CYS A 102 29.39 -34.49 16.09
N LEU A 103 29.87 -35.72 15.98
CA LEU A 103 29.32 -36.86 16.70
C LEU A 103 29.54 -36.75 18.21
N ASP A 104 30.70 -36.23 18.65
CA ASP A 104 30.98 -35.94 20.07
C ASP A 104 29.87 -35.08 20.70
N ARG A 105 29.40 -34.04 19.99
CA ARG A 105 28.33 -33.14 20.46
C ARG A 105 26.96 -33.81 20.48
N LEU A 106 26.65 -34.60 19.44
CA LEU A 106 25.37 -35.32 19.32
C LEU A 106 25.26 -36.44 20.37
N GLN A 107 26.33 -37.21 20.58
CA GLN A 107 26.37 -38.29 21.57
C GLN A 107 26.36 -37.80 23.01
N ALA A 108 27.02 -36.66 23.28
CA ALA A 108 26.93 -35.99 24.57
C ALA A 108 25.54 -35.40 24.87
N GLY A 109 24.60 -35.49 23.92
CA GLY A 109 23.27 -34.92 24.04
C GLY A 109 23.32 -33.40 24.16
N GLN A 110 24.33 -32.75 23.59
CA GLN A 110 24.47 -31.29 23.61
C GLN A 110 23.78 -30.64 22.42
N ALA A 111 23.50 -31.40 21.36
CA ALA A 111 22.86 -30.93 20.14
C ALA A 111 22.01 -32.03 19.51
N ASP A 112 21.03 -31.62 18.72
CA ASP A 112 20.26 -32.46 17.81
C ASP A 112 20.67 -32.22 16.34
N LEU A 113 21.22 -31.03 16.05
CA LEU A 113 21.87 -30.66 14.78
C LEU A 113 23.16 -29.89 15.06
N VAL A 114 24.24 -30.26 14.38
CA VAL A 114 25.57 -29.66 14.50
C VAL A 114 26.04 -29.17 13.14
N GLY A 115 26.60 -27.96 13.14
CA GLY A 115 27.33 -27.37 12.01
C GLY A 115 28.74 -26.99 12.44
N THR A 116 29.62 -26.88 11.45
CA THR A 116 31.01 -26.48 11.63
C THR A 116 31.31 -25.23 10.82
N ASP A 117 32.37 -24.52 11.18
CA ASP A 117 32.93 -23.49 10.30
C ASP A 117 33.30 -24.10 8.94
N ILE A 118 33.34 -23.26 7.91
CA ILE A 118 33.57 -23.70 6.53
C ILE A 118 34.82 -23.03 5.94
N ARG A 119 35.57 -23.83 5.17
CA ARG A 119 36.64 -23.35 4.29
C ARG A 119 36.06 -23.18 2.88
N LEU A 120 35.98 -21.95 2.40
CA LEU A 120 35.58 -21.69 1.01
C LEU A 120 36.70 -22.12 0.07
N ILE A 121 36.39 -22.96 -0.91
CA ILE A 121 37.32 -23.43 -1.95
C ILE A 121 36.79 -23.10 -3.35
N ASP A 122 37.67 -22.94 -4.33
CA ASP A 122 37.27 -22.72 -5.72
C ASP A 122 37.02 -24.03 -6.48
N ALA A 123 36.68 -23.93 -7.76
CA ALA A 123 36.46 -25.09 -8.64
C ALA A 123 37.69 -26.03 -8.72
N ALA A 124 38.91 -25.52 -8.55
CA ALA A 124 40.14 -26.31 -8.52
C ALA A 124 40.47 -26.89 -7.12
N GLY A 125 39.71 -26.50 -6.10
CA GLY A 125 39.88 -26.93 -4.71
C GLY A 125 40.89 -26.10 -3.92
N ALA A 126 41.34 -24.96 -4.45
CA ALA A 126 42.21 -24.01 -3.74
C ALA A 126 41.38 -23.13 -2.79
N GLU A 127 41.96 -22.74 -1.66
CA GLU A 127 41.26 -21.93 -0.65
C GLU A 127 41.02 -20.49 -1.15
N VAL A 128 39.79 -20.02 -0.95
CA VAL A 128 39.35 -18.68 -1.32
C VAL A 128 39.38 -17.80 -0.09
N THR A 129 40.41 -16.94 0.00
CA THR A 129 40.59 -16.01 1.13
C THR A 129 40.10 -14.59 0.84
N ARG A 130 39.79 -14.27 -0.42
CA ARG A 130 39.31 -12.95 -0.86
C ARG A 130 38.11 -13.10 -1.79
N HIS A 131 36.91 -13.03 -1.22
CA HIS A 131 35.65 -13.05 -1.95
C HIS A 131 34.54 -12.48 -1.07
N TRP A 132 33.52 -11.85 -1.64
CA TRP A 132 32.44 -11.25 -0.86
C TRP A 132 31.70 -12.26 0.05
N TRP A 133 31.70 -13.55 -0.34
CA TRP A 133 31.18 -14.63 0.52
C TRP A 133 32.00 -14.83 1.80
N VAL A 134 33.32 -14.62 1.78
CA VAL A 134 34.18 -14.69 2.96
C VAL A 134 33.73 -13.64 3.98
N ASP A 135 33.53 -12.40 3.51
CA ASP A 135 33.11 -11.28 4.35
C ASP A 135 31.68 -11.47 4.87
N ALA A 136 30.75 -11.89 4.01
CA ALA A 136 29.35 -12.13 4.38
C ALA A 136 29.22 -13.25 5.42
N PHE A 137 29.96 -14.35 5.24
CA PHE A 137 29.97 -15.45 6.18
C PHE A 137 30.65 -15.06 7.51
N GLY A 138 31.75 -14.30 7.45
CA GLY A 138 32.39 -13.72 8.64
C GLY A 138 31.44 -12.83 9.47
N ALA A 139 30.62 -12.02 8.80
CA ALA A 139 29.60 -11.21 9.46
C ALA A 139 28.55 -12.06 10.19
N LEU A 140 28.06 -13.14 9.58
CA LEU A 140 27.11 -14.06 10.24
C LEU A 140 27.72 -14.71 11.49
N LYS A 141 28.98 -15.16 11.41
CA LYS A 141 29.69 -15.73 12.56
C LYS A 141 29.85 -14.71 13.70
N SER A 142 30.08 -13.44 13.35
CA SER A 142 30.23 -12.39 14.36
C SER A 142 28.96 -12.18 15.19
N VAL A 143 27.77 -12.35 14.60
CA VAL A 143 26.51 -12.28 15.33
C VAL A 143 26.38 -13.41 16.34
N TRP A 144 26.73 -14.64 15.95
CA TRP A 144 26.77 -15.76 16.89
C TRP A 144 27.78 -15.50 18.01
N ALA A 145 29.01 -15.08 17.69
CA ALA A 145 30.04 -14.78 18.68
C ALA A 145 29.62 -13.69 19.69
N GLN A 146 28.85 -12.69 19.24
CA GLN A 146 28.39 -11.58 20.08
C GLN A 146 27.14 -11.92 20.91
N THR A 147 26.20 -12.67 20.33
CA THR A 147 24.87 -12.85 20.92
C THR A 147 24.67 -14.19 21.59
N GLN A 148 25.36 -15.24 21.12
CA GLN A 148 25.09 -16.64 21.45
C GLN A 148 23.58 -16.99 21.41
N ASP A 149 22.82 -16.30 20.55
CA ASP A 149 21.37 -16.44 20.38
C ASP A 149 21.08 -16.92 18.96
N TRP A 150 20.52 -18.12 18.86
CA TRP A 150 20.19 -18.75 17.58
C TRP A 150 19.13 -17.99 16.79
N VAL A 151 18.15 -17.37 17.47
CA VAL A 151 17.12 -16.56 16.81
C VAL A 151 17.76 -15.29 16.25
N ALA A 152 18.62 -14.61 17.02
CA ALA A 152 19.32 -13.42 16.52
C ALA A 152 20.23 -13.76 15.31
N THR A 153 20.98 -14.85 15.41
CA THR A 153 21.89 -15.32 14.36
C THR A 153 21.14 -15.70 13.08
N LEU A 154 20.06 -16.47 13.22
CA LEU A 154 19.21 -16.91 12.11
C LEU A 154 18.14 -15.88 11.71
N LEU A 155 18.12 -14.70 12.33
CA LEU A 155 17.46 -13.55 11.71
C LEU A 155 18.46 -12.90 10.77
N GLU A 156 19.73 -12.71 11.17
CA GLU A 156 20.78 -12.13 10.31
C GLU A 156 21.09 -12.93 9.04
N GLY A 157 20.94 -14.26 9.09
CA GLY A 157 21.10 -15.13 7.93
C GLY A 157 21.43 -16.57 8.30
N ASN A 158 21.39 -17.46 7.29
CA ASN A 158 21.74 -18.87 7.50
C ASN A 158 23.25 -19.05 7.72
N VAL A 159 23.69 -19.06 8.98
CA VAL A 159 25.10 -19.30 9.35
C VAL A 159 25.57 -20.72 9.01
N PHE A 160 24.66 -21.69 8.81
CA PHE A 160 25.04 -23.04 8.40
C PHE A 160 25.40 -23.14 6.91
N MET A 161 24.99 -22.15 6.11
CA MET A 161 25.35 -21.93 4.70
C MET A 161 24.88 -22.96 3.67
N THR A 162 24.88 -24.24 4.02
CA THR A 162 24.61 -25.35 3.09
C THR A 162 24.10 -26.57 3.86
N THR A 163 23.29 -27.39 3.22
CA THR A 163 22.92 -28.73 3.71
C THR A 163 24.14 -29.61 3.99
N SER A 164 25.25 -29.45 3.26
CA SER A 164 26.53 -30.14 3.55
C SER A 164 27.02 -29.91 4.98
N ASN A 165 26.54 -28.84 5.62
CA ASN A 165 26.92 -28.52 6.99
C ASN A 165 26.04 -29.22 8.03
N PHE A 166 24.99 -29.95 7.65
CA PHE A 166 24.10 -30.61 8.60
C PHE A 166 24.61 -32.00 8.99
N VAL A 167 24.96 -32.15 10.27
CA VAL A 167 25.10 -33.45 10.93
C VAL A 167 24.10 -33.51 12.08
N PHE A 168 23.13 -34.42 12.03
CA PHE A 168 21.98 -34.40 12.93
C PHE A 168 21.49 -35.80 13.29
N THR A 169 20.66 -35.88 14.32
CA THR A 169 20.07 -37.15 14.73
C THR A 169 18.99 -37.60 13.74
N ARG A 170 18.86 -38.91 13.55
CA ARG A 170 17.73 -39.50 12.81
C ARG A 170 16.37 -39.11 13.40
N ASP A 171 16.31 -38.94 14.72
CA ASP A 171 15.09 -38.48 15.40
C ASP A 171 14.66 -37.09 14.95
N LEU A 172 15.62 -36.15 14.81
CA LEU A 172 15.33 -34.81 14.29
C LEU A 172 14.76 -34.88 12.87
N TRP A 173 15.31 -35.73 12.00
CA TRP A 173 14.75 -35.96 10.66
C TRP A 173 13.29 -36.42 10.73
N ARG A 174 13.00 -37.43 11.56
CA ARG A 174 11.65 -37.99 11.69
C ARG A 174 10.61 -36.96 12.16
N ARG A 175 11.02 -36.04 13.04
CA ARG A 175 10.16 -34.97 13.57
C ARG A 175 9.89 -33.87 12.55
N LEU A 176 10.85 -33.57 11.67
CA LEU A 176 10.79 -32.40 10.80
C LEU A 176 10.54 -32.70 9.33
N ARG A 177 10.77 -33.93 8.84
CA ARG A 177 10.59 -34.24 7.41
C ARG A 177 9.20 -33.83 6.91
N PRO A 178 9.09 -33.36 5.65
CA PRO A 178 10.15 -33.25 4.64
C PRO A 178 10.96 -31.94 4.73
N PHE A 179 11.99 -31.80 3.90
CA PHE A 179 12.54 -30.49 3.53
C PHE A 179 11.46 -29.66 2.82
N SER A 180 11.55 -28.32 2.86
CA SER A 180 10.64 -27.50 2.06
C SER A 180 10.98 -27.64 0.57
N ALA A 181 9.97 -27.45 -0.28
CA ALA A 181 10.15 -27.41 -1.74
C ALA A 181 10.77 -26.08 -2.23
N ASP A 182 11.32 -25.27 -1.32
CA ASP A 182 11.96 -23.99 -1.65
C ASP A 182 13.31 -24.26 -2.33
N ARG A 183 13.56 -23.65 -3.50
CA ARG A 183 14.72 -23.98 -4.33
C ARG A 183 16.03 -23.56 -3.67
N TYR A 184 16.06 -22.36 -3.07
CA TYR A 184 17.32 -21.75 -2.61
C TYR A 184 17.51 -21.82 -1.10
N VAL A 185 16.45 -22.03 -0.32
CA VAL A 185 16.45 -21.82 1.14
C VAL A 185 15.87 -23.00 1.93
N HIS A 186 15.79 -24.19 1.33
CA HIS A 186 15.28 -25.40 2.00
C HIS A 186 16.12 -25.79 3.23
N ASP A 187 17.43 -25.52 3.18
CA ASP A 187 18.36 -25.70 4.29
C ASP A 187 18.05 -24.73 5.43
N TYR A 188 17.85 -23.45 5.11
CA TYR A 188 17.53 -22.41 6.08
C TYR A 188 16.17 -22.67 6.73
N ASP A 189 15.16 -23.05 5.93
CA ASP A 189 13.85 -23.45 6.42
C ASP A 189 13.91 -24.60 7.42
N PHE A 190 14.72 -25.63 7.13
CA PHE A 190 14.88 -26.77 8.02
C PHE A 190 15.48 -26.38 9.37
N VAL A 191 16.51 -25.53 9.39
CA VAL A 191 17.13 -25.06 10.64
C VAL A 191 16.16 -24.20 11.46
N LEU A 192 15.39 -23.32 10.81
CA LEU A 192 14.36 -22.52 11.49
C LEU A 192 13.27 -23.40 12.11
N ARG A 193 12.78 -24.40 11.36
CA ARG A 193 11.80 -25.37 11.88
C ARG A 193 12.37 -26.23 13.00
N ALA A 194 13.65 -26.62 12.92
CA ALA A 194 14.33 -27.31 14.00
C ALA A 194 14.35 -26.45 15.28
N LEU A 195 14.73 -25.18 15.17
CA LEU A 195 14.75 -24.26 16.30
C LEU A 195 13.35 -24.05 16.90
N ILE A 196 12.33 -23.85 16.05
CA ILE A 196 10.92 -23.68 16.48
C ILE A 196 10.39 -24.94 17.18
N ALA A 197 10.77 -26.12 16.70
CA ALA A 197 10.41 -27.40 17.31
C ALA A 197 11.22 -27.71 18.59
N GLY A 198 12.04 -26.78 19.06
CA GLY A 198 12.83 -26.92 20.29
C GLY A 198 14.07 -27.79 20.14
N ALA A 199 14.57 -28.01 18.93
CA ALA A 199 15.83 -28.73 18.71
C ALA A 199 17.03 -27.90 19.18
N ARG A 200 18.03 -28.59 19.73
CA ARG A 200 19.28 -27.97 20.18
C ARG A 200 20.26 -27.88 19.02
N LEU A 201 20.66 -26.67 18.69
CA LEU A 201 21.64 -26.41 17.63
C LEU A 201 23.02 -26.19 18.26
N ALA A 202 24.07 -26.69 17.62
CA ALA A 202 25.46 -26.41 18.00
C ALA A 202 26.32 -25.97 16.81
N TRP A 203 27.24 -25.05 17.09
CA TRP A 203 28.27 -24.58 16.16
C TRP A 203 29.65 -24.96 16.68
N ILE A 204 30.48 -25.53 15.81
CA ILE A 204 31.90 -25.79 16.07
C ILE A 204 32.72 -24.81 15.24
N ASP A 205 33.45 -23.92 15.91
CA ASP A 205 34.27 -22.87 15.29
C ASP A 205 35.63 -23.42 14.79
N GLU A 206 35.57 -24.52 14.05
CA GLU A 206 36.71 -25.14 13.37
C GLU A 206 36.32 -25.38 11.91
N PRO A 207 37.13 -24.95 10.91
CA PRO A 207 36.79 -25.08 9.50
C PRO A 207 36.94 -26.53 9.05
N LEU A 208 35.87 -27.31 9.25
CA LEU A 208 35.85 -28.77 9.06
C LEU A 208 35.05 -29.20 7.81
N LEU A 209 34.41 -28.26 7.11
CA LEU A 209 33.76 -28.48 5.81
C LEU A 209 34.43 -27.61 4.76
N ALA A 210 34.77 -28.15 3.59
CA ALA A 210 35.18 -27.35 2.46
C ALA A 210 34.00 -27.14 1.50
N TYR A 211 33.53 -25.89 1.41
CA TYR A 211 32.40 -25.49 0.58
C TYR A 211 32.89 -24.91 -0.75
N ARG A 212 32.42 -25.48 -1.87
CA ARG A 212 32.96 -25.15 -3.19
C ARG A 212 32.19 -24.05 -3.89
N LEU A 213 32.92 -23.03 -4.32
CA LEU A 213 32.44 -21.94 -5.16
C LEU A 213 32.75 -22.24 -6.63
N HIS A 214 31.71 -22.42 -7.44
CA HIS A 214 31.76 -22.56 -8.88
C HIS A 214 30.58 -21.87 -9.57
N HIS A 215 30.70 -21.66 -10.88
CA HIS A 215 29.71 -20.91 -11.68
C HIS A 215 28.31 -21.56 -11.75
N ALA A 216 28.19 -22.81 -11.31
CA ALA A 216 26.96 -23.60 -11.33
C ALA A 216 26.34 -23.81 -9.94
N ASN A 217 26.87 -23.19 -8.86
CA ASN A 217 26.18 -23.25 -7.57
C ASN A 217 24.76 -22.68 -7.71
N THR A 218 23.78 -23.35 -7.10
CA THR A 218 22.35 -23.00 -7.24
C THR A 218 22.05 -21.55 -6.80
N ILE A 219 22.67 -21.06 -5.73
CA ILE A 219 22.46 -19.70 -5.22
C ILE A 219 22.96 -18.61 -6.18
N SER A 220 23.90 -18.96 -7.07
CA SER A 220 24.47 -18.08 -8.09
C SER A 220 23.60 -17.98 -9.34
N GLU A 221 22.59 -18.85 -9.53
CA GLU A 221 21.66 -18.81 -10.66
C GLU A 221 20.80 -17.55 -10.65
N SER A 222 20.25 -17.21 -9.48
CA SER A 222 19.43 -16.03 -9.27
C SER A 222 19.50 -15.57 -7.81
N PRO A 223 20.52 -14.76 -7.44
CA PRO A 223 20.65 -14.19 -6.10
C PRO A 223 19.40 -13.44 -5.63
N LEU A 224 18.67 -12.87 -6.59
CA LEU A 224 17.35 -12.25 -6.41
C LEU A 224 16.31 -13.25 -5.88
N ASN A 225 16.10 -14.36 -6.58
CA ASN A 225 15.08 -15.33 -6.18
C ASN A 225 15.42 -15.96 -4.83
N ALA A 226 16.71 -16.18 -4.55
CA ALA A 226 17.18 -16.63 -3.25
C ALA A 226 16.80 -15.64 -2.14
N ASN A 227 16.97 -14.33 -2.35
CA ASN A 227 16.58 -13.30 -1.38
C ASN A 227 15.06 -13.19 -1.19
N LEU A 228 14.27 -13.35 -2.26
CA LEU A 228 12.81 -13.34 -2.17
C LEU A 228 12.27 -14.56 -1.42
N GLU A 229 12.80 -15.75 -1.72
CA GLU A 229 12.46 -16.96 -0.99
C GLU A 229 12.87 -16.84 0.48
N ALA A 230 14.06 -16.31 0.79
CA ALA A 230 14.49 -16.04 2.16
C ALA A 230 13.55 -15.05 2.89
N SER A 231 13.07 -14.02 2.20
CA SER A 231 12.13 -13.04 2.77
C SER A 231 10.76 -13.67 3.06
N ALA A 232 10.24 -14.47 2.13
CA ALA A 232 8.99 -15.19 2.31
C ALA A 232 9.10 -16.23 3.44
N LEU A 233 10.22 -16.93 3.50
CA LEU A 233 10.57 -17.88 4.56
C LEU A 233 10.55 -17.20 5.94
N LEU A 234 11.26 -16.07 6.09
CA LEU A 234 11.31 -15.35 7.35
C LEU A 234 9.92 -14.85 7.75
N ARG A 235 9.11 -14.31 6.82
CA ARG A 235 7.72 -13.90 7.10
C ARG A 235 6.86 -15.07 7.60
N ARG A 236 7.02 -16.26 7.01
CA ARG A 236 6.31 -17.49 7.40
C ARG A 236 6.64 -17.92 8.83
N HIS A 237 7.89 -17.75 9.26
CA HIS A 237 8.39 -18.24 10.55
C HIS A 237 8.59 -17.15 11.62
N LEU A 238 8.37 -15.87 11.31
CA LEU A 238 8.72 -14.76 12.21
C LEU A 238 7.99 -14.82 13.55
N ALA A 239 6.67 -15.02 13.53
CA ALA A 239 5.85 -15.08 14.74
C ALA A 239 6.29 -16.21 15.69
N PRO A 240 6.44 -17.48 15.25
CA PRO A 240 6.94 -18.53 16.13
C PRO A 240 8.39 -18.31 16.59
N LEU A 241 9.26 -17.75 15.76
CA LEU A 241 10.64 -17.43 16.16
C LEU A 241 10.71 -16.38 17.27
N LEU A 242 9.90 -15.31 17.19
CA LEU A 242 9.84 -14.28 18.21
C LEU A 242 9.18 -14.76 19.52
N ALA A 243 8.37 -15.81 19.45
CA ALA A 243 7.76 -16.44 20.61
C ALA A 243 8.72 -17.33 21.41
N LEU A 244 9.89 -17.70 20.85
CA LEU A 244 10.90 -18.49 21.55
C LEU A 244 11.54 -17.68 22.71
N PRO A 245 11.92 -18.31 23.82
CA PRO A 245 12.54 -17.61 24.96
C PRO A 245 13.90 -17.01 24.60
N GLY A 246 14.22 -15.82 25.15
CA GLY A 246 15.53 -15.17 25.06
C GLY A 246 15.46 -13.64 24.88
N PRO A 247 16.61 -12.95 24.76
CA PRO A 247 16.68 -11.49 24.74
C PRO A 247 16.08 -10.90 23.44
N LEU A 248 14.99 -10.16 23.58
CA LEU A 248 14.26 -9.57 22.44
C LEU A 248 15.01 -8.42 21.75
N ALA A 249 15.80 -7.63 22.48
CA ALA A 249 16.50 -6.48 21.94
C ALA A 249 17.43 -6.80 20.75
N PRO A 250 18.38 -7.76 20.86
CA PRO A 250 19.21 -8.15 19.72
C PRO A 250 18.36 -8.74 18.58
N ARG A 251 17.36 -9.57 18.88
CA ARG A 251 16.46 -10.16 17.86
C ARG A 251 15.73 -9.09 17.05
N VAL A 252 15.19 -8.06 17.71
CA VAL A 252 14.51 -6.93 17.05
C VAL A 252 15.51 -6.08 16.26
N ALA A 253 16.73 -5.88 16.75
CA ALA A 253 17.76 -5.15 16.02
C ALA A 253 18.16 -5.88 14.72
N HIS A 254 18.39 -7.20 14.79
CA HIS A 254 18.68 -8.02 13.61
C HIS A 254 17.48 -8.12 12.68
N LEU A 255 16.25 -8.23 13.19
CA LEU A 255 15.04 -8.18 12.38
C LEU A 255 14.95 -6.85 11.59
N ASN A 256 15.22 -5.72 12.24
CA ASN A 256 15.22 -4.41 11.59
C ASN A 256 16.34 -4.28 10.55
N SER A 257 17.55 -4.76 10.86
CA SER A 257 18.66 -4.77 9.91
C SER A 257 18.34 -5.62 8.68
N GLN A 258 17.71 -6.77 8.89
CA GLN A 258 17.32 -7.70 7.84
C GLN A 258 16.17 -7.16 7.02
N TRP A 259 15.19 -6.51 7.65
CA TRP A 259 14.12 -5.84 6.94
C TRP A 259 14.67 -4.69 6.09
N ALA A 260 15.61 -3.89 6.60
CA ALA A 260 16.30 -2.86 5.83
C ALA A 260 17.15 -3.44 4.68
N ARG A 261 17.78 -4.61 4.86
CA ARG A 261 18.49 -5.33 3.79
C ARG A 261 17.52 -5.88 2.76
N ILE A 262 16.38 -6.44 3.17
CA ILE A 262 15.32 -6.91 2.28
C ILE A 262 14.75 -5.74 1.48
N GLU A 263 14.47 -4.60 2.12
CA GLU A 263 14.04 -3.37 1.44
C GLU A 263 15.12 -2.87 0.48
N GLY A 264 16.40 -2.92 0.87
CA GLY A 264 17.53 -2.55 0.02
C GLY A 264 17.73 -3.50 -1.18
N TYR A 265 17.60 -4.80 -0.95
CA TYR A 265 17.62 -5.81 -2.02
C TYR A 265 16.41 -5.65 -2.90
N GLU A 266 15.20 -5.49 -2.39
CA GLU A 266 14.01 -5.17 -3.18
C GLU A 266 14.31 -3.95 -4.06
N VAL A 267 14.86 -2.85 -3.53
CA VAL A 267 15.28 -1.69 -4.33
C VAL A 267 16.35 -2.01 -5.39
N GLN A 268 17.32 -2.89 -5.10
CA GLN A 268 18.39 -3.29 -6.02
C GLN A 268 17.94 -4.32 -7.08
N ILE A 269 17.09 -5.25 -6.69
CA ILE A 269 16.33 -6.21 -7.50
C ILE A 269 15.44 -5.46 -8.48
N LEU A 270 14.86 -4.35 -8.05
CA LEU A 270 14.09 -3.46 -8.88
C LEU A 270 14.99 -2.75 -9.91
N ARG A 271 16.23 -2.39 -9.55
CA ARG A 271 17.24 -1.85 -10.49
C ARG A 271 17.78 -2.89 -11.48
N ASP A 272 18.18 -4.08 -11.03
CA ASP A 272 18.79 -5.14 -11.87
C ASP A 272 17.73 -5.95 -12.63
N GLY A 273 16.54 -6.11 -12.05
CA GLY A 273 15.36 -6.68 -12.68
C GLY A 273 14.80 -5.80 -13.78
N MET A 274 14.88 -4.47 -13.67
CA MET A 274 14.61 -3.56 -14.80
C MET A 274 15.66 -3.72 -15.91
N ALA A 275 16.95 -3.87 -15.59
CA ALA A 275 17.99 -4.10 -16.60
C ALA A 275 17.82 -5.46 -17.32
N LYS A 276 17.38 -6.51 -16.62
CA LYS A 276 17.08 -7.83 -17.19
C LYS A 276 15.71 -7.91 -17.88
N ARG A 277 14.69 -7.16 -17.44
CA ARG A 277 13.34 -7.10 -18.04
C ARG A 277 13.23 -6.16 -19.22
N ASP A 278 13.96 -5.05 -19.26
CA ASP A 278 14.14 -4.26 -20.50
C ASP A 278 14.74 -5.15 -21.60
N ALA A 279 15.69 -6.00 -21.23
CA ALA A 279 16.27 -6.98 -22.13
C ALA A 279 15.26 -8.07 -22.54
N ALA A 280 14.44 -8.60 -21.63
CA ALA A 280 13.44 -9.65 -21.93
C ALA A 280 12.25 -9.12 -22.75
N ALA A 281 11.77 -7.90 -22.45
CA ALA A 281 10.71 -7.23 -23.19
C ALA A 281 11.16 -6.87 -24.60
N GLN A 282 12.38 -6.34 -24.78
CA GLN A 282 12.92 -6.03 -26.11
C GLN A 282 13.22 -7.29 -26.95
N GLN A 283 13.59 -8.40 -26.31
CA GLN A 283 13.75 -9.67 -27.02
C GLN A 283 12.41 -10.30 -27.40
N ALA A 284 11.40 -10.22 -26.53
CA ALA A 284 10.03 -10.62 -26.83
C ALA A 284 9.41 -9.76 -27.93
N ILE A 285 9.72 -8.46 -28.00
CA ILE A 285 9.31 -7.56 -29.08
C ILE A 285 9.99 -7.96 -30.41
N ALA A 286 11.30 -8.22 -30.41
CA ALA A 286 12.04 -8.61 -31.62
C ALA A 286 11.78 -10.05 -32.12
N GLU A 287 11.29 -10.94 -31.24
CA GLU A 287 10.82 -12.29 -31.58
C GLU A 287 9.35 -12.26 -32.02
N ARG A 288 8.52 -11.40 -31.40
CA ARG A 288 7.14 -11.11 -31.84
C ARG A 288 7.12 -10.45 -33.22
N GLU A 289 8.01 -9.51 -33.52
CA GLU A 289 8.10 -8.87 -34.84
C GLU A 289 8.52 -9.85 -35.95
N ARG A 290 9.40 -10.81 -35.62
CA ARG A 290 9.77 -11.91 -36.53
C ARG A 290 8.64 -12.92 -36.72
N TRP A 291 7.94 -13.28 -35.64
CA TRP A 291 6.81 -14.19 -35.68
C TRP A 291 5.60 -13.56 -36.39
N VAL A 292 5.38 -12.25 -36.23
CA VAL A 292 4.38 -11.47 -36.98
C VAL A 292 4.74 -11.43 -38.47
N ALA A 293 6.01 -11.23 -38.84
CA ALA A 293 6.45 -11.27 -40.24
C ALA A 293 6.31 -12.66 -40.90
N ASP A 294 6.44 -13.75 -40.15
CA ASP A 294 6.25 -15.12 -40.67
C ASP A 294 4.78 -15.58 -40.62
N ARG A 295 4.00 -15.09 -39.64
CA ARG A 295 2.54 -15.28 -39.56
C ARG A 295 1.81 -14.55 -40.69
N ASP A 296 2.25 -13.34 -41.04
CA ASP A 296 1.60 -12.52 -42.08
C ASP A 296 1.86 -13.07 -43.50
N ARG A 297 2.87 -13.94 -43.69
CA ARG A 297 3.04 -14.78 -44.90
C ARG A 297 2.14 -16.01 -44.93
N TRP A 298 1.68 -16.48 -43.77
CA TRP A 298 0.89 -17.72 -43.62
C TRP A 298 -0.63 -17.45 -43.55
N ILE A 299 -1.05 -16.25 -43.17
CA ILE A 299 -2.46 -15.84 -43.08
C ILE A 299 -3.06 -15.48 -44.46
N ALA A 300 -2.24 -15.28 -45.50
CA ALA A 300 -2.72 -14.99 -46.85
C ALA A 300 -3.32 -16.20 -47.62
N GLU A 301 -3.27 -17.43 -47.08
CA GLU A 301 -3.66 -18.65 -47.83
C GLU A 301 -4.85 -19.44 -47.25
N ARG A 302 -5.47 -19.06 -46.13
CA ARG A 302 -6.41 -20.00 -45.47
C ARG A 302 -7.61 -19.39 -44.77
N ASP A 303 -8.45 -18.65 -45.51
CA ASP A 303 -9.49 -17.84 -44.86
C ASP A 303 -10.90 -17.82 -45.51
N ALA A 304 -11.30 -18.87 -46.24
CA ALA A 304 -12.65 -18.93 -46.85
C ALA A 304 -13.60 -20.05 -46.37
N GLN A 305 -13.18 -21.05 -45.55
CA GLN A 305 -14.02 -22.25 -45.37
C GLN A 305 -14.27 -22.73 -43.92
N ILE A 306 -13.69 -22.10 -42.89
CA ILE A 306 -13.82 -22.58 -41.49
C ILE A 306 -14.73 -21.68 -40.62
N ARG A 307 -14.95 -20.42 -41.02
CA ARG A 307 -15.63 -19.39 -40.20
C ARG A 307 -17.14 -19.60 -39.98
N ARG A 308 -17.80 -20.46 -40.73
CA ARG A 308 -19.26 -20.69 -40.59
C ARG A 308 -19.62 -21.90 -39.70
N LEU A 309 -18.69 -22.83 -39.43
CA LEU A 309 -19.01 -24.10 -38.73
C LEU A 309 -18.35 -24.25 -37.35
N GLN A 310 -17.46 -23.36 -36.92
CA GLN A 310 -16.76 -23.48 -35.61
C GLN A 310 -17.30 -22.57 -34.50
N LEU A 311 -18.09 -21.53 -34.82
CA LEU A 311 -18.65 -20.60 -33.81
C LEU A 311 -19.81 -21.22 -33.01
N GLU A 312 -20.60 -22.08 -33.64
CA GLU A 312 -21.71 -22.79 -33.00
C GLU A 312 -21.24 -23.96 -32.10
N ALA A 313 -20.07 -24.57 -32.40
CA ALA A 313 -19.45 -25.59 -31.54
C ALA A 313 -18.67 -24.99 -30.34
N ARG A 314 -18.09 -23.78 -30.49
CA ARG A 314 -17.20 -23.15 -29.49
C ARG A 314 -17.92 -22.56 -28.27
N ALA A 315 -19.20 -22.21 -28.38
CA ALA A 315 -19.96 -21.68 -27.25
C ALA A 315 -20.37 -22.76 -26.23
N GLN A 316 -20.46 -24.03 -26.65
CA GLN A 316 -20.89 -25.14 -25.80
C GLN A 316 -19.73 -25.87 -25.09
N GLU A 317 -18.53 -25.95 -25.69
CA GLU A 317 -17.35 -26.55 -25.04
C GLU A 317 -16.67 -25.63 -24.00
N TRP A 318 -16.82 -24.30 -24.11
CA TRP A 318 -16.19 -23.31 -23.22
C TRP A 318 -16.71 -23.36 -21.77
N ARG A 319 -17.91 -23.90 -21.53
CA ARG A 319 -18.51 -23.99 -20.19
C ARG A 319 -18.01 -25.18 -19.34
N ALA A 320 -17.12 -26.06 -19.85
CA ALA A 320 -16.92 -27.38 -19.27
C ALA A 320 -15.52 -27.76 -18.68
N LYS A 321 -14.47 -26.92 -18.63
CA LYS A 321 -13.18 -27.31 -17.97
C LYS A 321 -12.42 -26.18 -17.22
N PRO A 322 -11.64 -26.51 -16.15
CA PRO A 322 -11.05 -25.57 -15.17
C PRO A 322 -9.69 -24.95 -15.61
N PRO A 323 -9.14 -23.93 -14.92
CA PRO A 323 -8.09 -23.06 -15.48
C PRO A 323 -6.68 -23.69 -15.43
N GLN A 324 -5.91 -23.54 -16.52
CA GLN A 324 -4.46 -23.76 -16.58
C GLN A 324 -3.72 -22.58 -17.25
N SER A 325 -2.58 -22.19 -16.65
CA SER A 325 -1.58 -21.25 -17.18
C SER A 325 -0.88 -21.78 -18.45
N PRO A 326 -0.36 -20.93 -19.35
CA PRO A 326 0.55 -21.39 -20.39
C PRO A 326 2.02 -21.02 -20.10
N ALA A 327 2.86 -22.04 -20.30
CA ALA A 327 4.30 -22.07 -20.17
C ALA A 327 5.05 -21.71 -21.48
N VAL A 328 6.34 -21.45 -21.31
CA VAL A 328 7.36 -21.02 -22.27
C VAL A 328 8.10 -22.23 -22.84
N SER A 329 8.42 -22.23 -24.15
CA SER A 329 9.39 -23.21 -24.73
C SER A 329 10.46 -22.58 -25.64
N ARG A 330 11.71 -22.70 -25.14
CA ARG A 330 13.07 -22.85 -25.75
C ARG A 330 13.32 -22.57 -27.25
N PHE A 331 14.33 -21.73 -27.54
CA PHE A 331 15.60 -22.08 -28.24
C PHE A 331 16.67 -20.99 -28.01
N ARG A 332 17.96 -21.34 -28.13
CA ARG A 332 19.10 -20.76 -27.39
C ARG A 332 20.18 -20.21 -28.35
N HIS A 333 20.94 -19.21 -27.88
CA HIS A 333 22.24 -18.67 -28.37
C HIS A 333 22.26 -17.48 -29.36
N GLY A 334 22.83 -16.36 -28.90
CA GLY A 334 23.32 -15.27 -29.77
C GLY A 334 23.11 -13.86 -29.23
N ARG A 335 23.61 -13.54 -28.02
CA ARG A 335 23.32 -12.25 -27.34
C ARG A 335 24.52 -11.32 -27.11
N TRP A 336 25.74 -11.85 -26.93
CA TRP A 336 26.94 -11.01 -26.76
C TRP A 336 27.27 -10.16 -27.99
N ARG A 337 26.99 -10.65 -29.20
CA ARG A 337 27.11 -9.88 -30.46
C ARG A 337 26.06 -8.77 -30.63
N ARG A 338 24.95 -8.80 -29.89
CA ARG A 338 23.80 -7.86 -30.07
C ARG A 338 23.85 -6.63 -29.18
N VAL A 339 24.40 -6.71 -27.97
CA VAL A 339 24.65 -5.53 -27.12
C VAL A 339 25.70 -4.63 -27.76
N VAL A 340 26.75 -5.25 -28.31
CA VAL A 340 27.72 -4.58 -29.18
C VAL A 340 27.01 -3.96 -30.40
N LYS A 341 26.05 -4.66 -31.03
CA LYS A 341 25.27 -4.16 -32.18
C LYS A 341 24.29 -3.02 -31.87
N ALA A 342 23.67 -2.97 -30.68
CA ALA A 342 22.71 -1.91 -30.30
C ALA A 342 23.42 -0.63 -29.85
N PHE A 343 24.54 -0.77 -29.13
CA PHE A 343 25.46 0.34 -28.88
C PHE A 343 26.09 0.82 -30.20
N GLN A 344 26.42 -0.10 -31.11
CA GLN A 344 26.80 0.20 -32.51
C GLN A 344 25.65 0.77 -33.34
N ALA A 345 24.37 0.51 -33.04
CA ALA A 345 23.22 1.03 -33.79
C ALA A 345 22.85 2.44 -33.33
N GLN A 346 22.89 2.75 -32.03
CA GLN A 346 22.77 4.12 -31.52
C GLN A 346 23.93 4.99 -32.02
N THR A 347 25.16 4.45 -32.03
CA THR A 347 26.30 5.15 -32.66
C THR A 347 26.23 5.15 -34.19
N ALA A 348 25.68 4.14 -34.86
CA ALA A 348 25.50 4.13 -36.32
C ALA A 348 24.40 5.10 -36.79
N THR A 349 23.33 5.26 -36.02
CA THR A 349 22.24 6.19 -36.36
C THR A 349 22.66 7.65 -36.14
N ALA A 350 23.47 7.91 -35.10
CA ALA A 350 24.13 9.19 -34.92
C ALA A 350 25.24 9.45 -35.96
N ARG A 351 25.91 8.40 -36.46
CA ARG A 351 26.89 8.47 -37.58
C ARG A 351 26.24 8.63 -38.96
N ALA A 352 24.95 8.34 -39.10
CA ALA A 352 24.18 8.51 -40.34
C ALA A 352 23.48 9.88 -40.45
N LEU A 353 23.77 10.80 -39.52
CA LEU A 353 23.30 12.18 -39.63
C LEU A 353 24.01 12.89 -40.80
N PRO A 354 23.30 13.75 -41.55
CA PRO A 354 23.94 14.54 -42.59
C PRO A 354 25.09 15.40 -42.02
N PRO A 355 26.18 15.64 -42.78
CA PRO A 355 27.26 16.52 -42.36
C PRO A 355 26.72 17.89 -41.95
N GLY A 356 27.04 18.34 -40.73
CA GLY A 356 26.54 19.62 -40.18
C GLY A 356 25.27 19.52 -39.32
N ALA A 357 24.73 18.32 -39.09
CA ALA A 357 23.60 18.13 -38.17
C ALA A 357 23.91 18.62 -36.74
N SER A 358 22.97 19.36 -36.15
CA SER A 358 23.13 19.99 -34.84
C SER A 358 22.38 19.20 -33.76
N LEU A 359 23.10 18.40 -32.97
CA LEU A 359 22.55 17.54 -31.93
C LEU A 359 23.17 17.85 -30.58
N HIS A 360 22.34 18.10 -29.56
CA HIS A 360 22.80 18.47 -28.21
C HIS A 360 22.13 17.61 -27.14
N ARG A 361 22.82 17.46 -26.01
CA ARG A 361 22.27 16.88 -24.78
C ARG A 361 22.44 17.89 -23.66
N VAL A 362 21.35 18.24 -22.97
CA VAL A 362 21.35 19.23 -21.89
C VAL A 362 20.71 18.66 -20.64
N SER A 363 21.22 19.04 -19.47
CA SER A 363 20.69 18.62 -18.17
C SER A 363 19.84 19.75 -17.56
N GLY A 364 18.59 19.87 -18.01
CA GLY A 364 17.61 20.82 -17.50
C GLY A 364 17.54 22.17 -18.24
N PHE A 365 16.51 22.95 -17.91
CA PHE A 365 16.13 24.19 -18.61
C PHE A 365 17.16 25.32 -18.50
N SER A 366 17.96 25.39 -17.44
CA SER A 366 19.02 26.40 -17.33
C SER A 366 20.16 26.16 -18.33
N ALA A 367 20.50 24.90 -18.61
CA ALA A 367 21.49 24.55 -19.63
C ALA A 367 20.92 24.76 -21.05
N LEU A 368 19.64 24.43 -21.24
CA LEU A 368 18.91 24.71 -22.48
C LEU A 368 18.90 26.21 -22.79
N ARG A 369 18.61 27.06 -21.80
CA ARG A 369 18.64 28.52 -21.95
C ARG A 369 19.98 29.03 -22.47
N ARG A 370 21.09 28.59 -21.88
CA ARG A 370 22.45 28.97 -22.33
C ARG A 370 22.72 28.53 -23.78
N LEU A 371 22.23 27.35 -24.17
CA LEU A 371 22.37 26.86 -25.54
C LEU A 371 21.57 27.74 -26.53
N VAL A 372 20.35 28.14 -26.17
CA VAL A 372 19.55 29.07 -26.98
C VAL A 372 20.26 30.41 -27.12
N GLU A 373 20.77 30.98 -26.02
CA GLU A 373 21.52 32.25 -26.02
C GLU A 373 22.75 32.18 -26.94
N GLN A 374 23.49 31.08 -26.94
CA GLN A 374 24.67 30.87 -27.82
C GLN A 374 24.33 30.78 -29.31
N ARG A 375 23.10 30.40 -29.65
CA ARG A 375 22.66 30.26 -31.05
C ARG A 375 21.90 31.47 -31.57
N ARG A 376 21.71 32.49 -30.73
CA ARG A 376 21.18 33.77 -31.17
C ARG A 376 22.25 34.53 -31.99
N PRO A 377 21.84 35.30 -33.02
CA PRO A 377 20.46 35.59 -33.44
C PRO A 377 19.85 34.59 -34.44
N ALA A 378 20.52 33.48 -34.76
CA ALA A 378 20.10 32.58 -35.84
C ALA A 378 18.75 31.86 -35.59
N LEU A 379 18.36 31.67 -34.33
CA LEU A 379 17.09 31.07 -33.95
C LEU A 379 15.92 32.06 -34.05
N GLN A 380 14.83 31.62 -34.70
CA GLN A 380 13.55 32.33 -34.80
C GLN A 380 12.43 31.63 -34.00
N ALA A 381 12.52 30.30 -33.85
CA ALA A 381 11.53 29.53 -33.11
C ALA A 381 12.16 28.45 -32.23
N ILE A 382 11.46 28.15 -31.14
CA ILE A 382 11.68 26.97 -30.31
C ILE A 382 10.46 26.08 -30.45
N SER A 383 10.69 24.85 -30.88
CA SER A 383 9.69 23.80 -30.76
C SER A 383 10.00 22.93 -29.55
N VAL A 384 8.97 22.57 -28.79
CA VAL A 384 9.06 21.80 -27.56
C VAL A 384 8.16 20.60 -27.67
N ASP A 385 8.69 19.44 -27.32
CA ASP A 385 7.87 18.28 -27.01
C ASP A 385 6.96 18.58 -25.79
N VAL A 386 5.82 17.90 -25.69
CA VAL A 386 4.83 18.20 -24.65
C VAL A 386 4.98 17.32 -23.41
N PHE A 387 4.88 15.99 -23.56
CA PHE A 387 4.85 15.07 -22.44
C PHE A 387 6.25 14.76 -21.94
N ASP A 388 6.43 14.72 -20.63
CA ASP A 388 7.73 14.60 -19.96
C ASP A 388 8.75 15.71 -20.27
N THR A 389 8.35 16.72 -21.06
CA THR A 389 9.12 17.93 -21.39
C THR A 389 8.47 19.18 -20.81
N LEU A 390 7.23 19.51 -21.19
CA LEU A 390 6.46 20.62 -20.59
C LEU A 390 5.69 20.13 -19.36
N VAL A 391 5.01 18.99 -19.47
CA VAL A 391 4.17 18.43 -18.41
C VAL A 391 4.73 17.09 -17.96
N ALA A 392 4.56 16.74 -16.68
CA ALA A 392 4.91 15.42 -16.15
C ALA A 392 3.64 14.66 -15.75
N ARG A 393 3.61 13.34 -15.99
CA ARG A 393 2.54 12.47 -15.49
C ARG A 393 2.82 12.07 -14.04
N CYS A 394 1.86 12.18 -13.13
CA CYS A 394 2.00 11.73 -11.75
C CYS A 394 1.75 10.22 -11.56
N ILE A 395 1.28 9.54 -12.62
CA ILE A 395 0.98 8.10 -12.66
C ILE A 395 1.69 7.44 -13.85
N GLU A 396 2.18 6.22 -13.63
CA GLU A 396 2.85 5.42 -14.65
C GLU A 396 2.42 3.94 -14.56
N PRO A 397 2.46 3.19 -15.68
CA PRO A 397 2.71 3.65 -17.05
C PRO A 397 1.57 4.56 -17.58
N PRO A 398 1.76 5.29 -18.70
CA PRO A 398 0.75 6.18 -19.26
C PRO A 398 -0.59 5.47 -19.53
N ASP A 399 -0.53 4.21 -19.96
CA ASP A 399 -1.68 3.33 -20.20
C ASP A 399 -2.57 3.09 -18.97
N ALA A 400 -2.11 3.42 -17.76
CA ALA A 400 -2.92 3.34 -16.55
C ALA A 400 -4.19 4.22 -16.65
N VAL A 401 -4.09 5.40 -17.28
CA VAL A 401 -5.23 6.30 -17.53
C VAL A 401 -6.26 5.61 -18.42
N ILE A 402 -5.81 4.97 -19.50
CA ILE A 402 -6.69 4.27 -20.45
C ILE A 402 -7.39 3.08 -19.82
N ARG A 403 -6.64 2.27 -19.07
CA ARG A 403 -7.22 1.17 -18.30
C ARG A 403 -8.33 1.69 -17.39
N ARG A 404 -8.14 2.86 -16.79
CA ARG A 404 -9.13 3.48 -15.93
C ARG A 404 -10.35 4.00 -16.69
N VAL A 405 -10.18 4.55 -17.90
CA VAL A 405 -11.31 4.91 -18.80
C VAL A 405 -12.15 3.67 -19.12
N ALA A 406 -11.51 2.56 -19.51
CA ALA A 406 -12.20 1.31 -19.81
C ALA A 406 -12.96 0.73 -18.60
N GLN A 407 -12.36 0.79 -17.40
CA GLN A 407 -13.03 0.40 -16.16
C GLN A 407 -14.28 1.25 -15.88
N ARG A 408 -14.16 2.58 -16.00
CA ARG A 408 -15.30 3.47 -15.80
C ARG A 408 -16.39 3.25 -16.84
N LEU A 409 -16.03 2.99 -18.10
CA LEU A 409 -16.99 2.66 -19.14
C LEU A 409 -17.74 1.36 -18.80
N ALA A 410 -17.03 0.33 -18.34
CA ALA A 410 -17.65 -0.91 -17.88
C ALA A 410 -18.59 -0.69 -16.68
N GLU A 411 -18.21 0.14 -15.71
CA GLU A 411 -19.06 0.56 -14.59
C GLU A 411 -20.31 1.30 -15.09
N HIS A 412 -20.16 2.24 -16.03
CA HIS A 412 -21.26 3.00 -16.62
C HIS A 412 -22.26 2.11 -17.37
N LEU A 413 -21.77 1.08 -18.05
CA LEU A 413 -22.59 0.08 -18.75
C LEU A 413 -23.18 -1.00 -17.82
N GLY A 414 -22.93 -0.94 -16.50
CA GLY A 414 -23.45 -1.91 -15.54
C GLY A 414 -22.75 -3.29 -15.57
N VAL A 415 -21.56 -3.36 -16.16
CA VAL A 415 -20.76 -4.60 -16.34
C VAL A 415 -19.33 -4.46 -15.81
N PRO A 416 -19.11 -4.00 -14.56
CA PRO A 416 -17.77 -3.70 -14.03
C PRO A 416 -16.80 -4.89 -14.07
N GLN A 417 -17.30 -6.13 -13.96
CA GLN A 417 -16.50 -7.36 -14.05
C GLN A 417 -15.90 -7.62 -15.44
N HIS A 418 -16.35 -6.90 -16.48
CA HIS A 418 -15.90 -7.06 -17.86
C HIS A 418 -14.97 -5.94 -18.34
N ALA A 419 -14.41 -5.13 -17.42
CA ALA A 419 -13.50 -4.02 -17.76
C ALA A 419 -12.31 -4.42 -18.65
N ASP A 420 -11.70 -5.58 -18.43
CA ASP A 420 -10.58 -6.05 -19.25
C ASP A 420 -11.01 -6.37 -20.70
N TYR A 421 -12.23 -6.85 -20.89
CA TYR A 421 -12.80 -7.09 -22.22
C TYR A 421 -13.11 -5.77 -22.94
N VAL A 422 -13.66 -4.79 -22.21
CA VAL A 422 -13.90 -3.43 -22.72
C VAL A 422 -12.58 -2.79 -23.18
N LEU A 423 -11.50 -2.92 -22.40
CA LEU A 423 -10.16 -2.46 -22.78
C LEU A 423 -9.59 -3.21 -24.00
N HIS A 424 -9.80 -4.53 -24.06
CA HIS A 424 -9.34 -5.34 -25.19
C HIS A 424 -9.93 -4.86 -26.52
N LEU A 425 -11.23 -4.58 -26.57
CA LEU A 425 -11.89 -4.07 -27.78
C LEU A 425 -11.37 -2.69 -28.22
N ARG A 426 -10.96 -1.84 -27.27
CA ARG A 426 -10.27 -0.57 -27.57
C ARG A 426 -8.97 -0.82 -28.32
N HIS A 427 -8.14 -1.73 -27.82
CA HIS A 427 -6.85 -2.05 -28.44
C HIS A 427 -7.04 -2.66 -29.83
N GLU A 428 -8.08 -3.47 -30.04
CA GLU A 428 -8.41 -3.99 -31.38
C GLU A 428 -8.80 -2.88 -32.35
N ALA A 429 -9.62 -1.91 -31.92
CA ALA A 429 -9.97 -0.74 -32.71
C ALA A 429 -8.74 0.10 -33.07
N GLU A 430 -7.88 0.39 -32.09
CA GLU A 430 -6.63 1.13 -32.26
C GLU A 430 -5.69 0.42 -33.26
N HIS A 431 -5.51 -0.89 -33.11
CA HIS A 431 -4.70 -1.68 -34.02
C HIS A 431 -5.25 -1.74 -35.44
N ALA A 432 -6.59 -1.75 -35.62
CA ALA A 432 -7.19 -1.72 -36.95
C ALA A 432 -6.91 -0.39 -37.66
N LEU A 433 -7.21 0.74 -36.99
CA LEU A 433 -7.02 2.08 -37.55
C LEU A 433 -5.56 2.37 -37.91
N ARG A 434 -4.62 1.95 -37.06
CA ARG A 434 -3.18 2.14 -37.35
C ARG A 434 -2.67 1.29 -38.51
N ARG A 435 -3.27 0.11 -38.75
CA ARG A 435 -2.95 -0.70 -39.95
C ARG A 435 -3.50 -0.05 -41.22
N GLU A 436 -4.69 0.52 -41.16
CA GLU A 436 -5.29 1.28 -42.26
C GLU A 436 -4.43 2.50 -42.60
N ALA A 437 -3.99 3.27 -41.61
CA ALA A 437 -3.09 4.40 -41.81
C ALA A 437 -1.78 4.00 -42.53
N LEU A 438 -1.16 2.88 -42.14
CA LEU A 438 0.03 2.36 -42.82
C LEU A 438 -0.25 1.94 -44.27
N ALA A 439 -1.41 1.32 -44.53
CA ALA A 439 -1.82 0.93 -45.88
C ALA A 439 -2.02 2.17 -46.78
N ASP A 440 -2.48 3.28 -46.21
CA ASP A 440 -2.64 4.57 -46.87
C ASP A 440 -1.31 5.36 -47.02
N GLY A 441 -0.18 4.79 -46.58
CA GLY A 441 1.15 5.40 -46.68
C GLY A 441 1.48 6.41 -45.57
N HIS A 442 0.61 6.55 -44.57
CA HIS A 442 0.82 7.36 -43.38
C HIS A 442 1.70 6.64 -42.34
N ASP A 443 2.02 7.32 -41.23
CA ASP A 443 2.69 6.69 -40.10
C ASP A 443 1.70 5.86 -39.27
N HIS A 444 2.22 5.06 -38.33
CA HIS A 444 1.43 4.18 -37.46
C HIS A 444 0.68 4.97 -36.36
N GLU A 445 -0.19 5.90 -36.79
CA GLU A 445 -0.93 6.85 -35.98
C GLU A 445 -2.45 6.72 -36.20
N CYS A 446 -3.25 7.13 -35.22
CA CYS A 446 -4.71 7.17 -35.33
C CYS A 446 -5.29 8.37 -34.57
N HIS A 447 -6.38 8.95 -35.11
CA HIS A 447 -7.09 10.06 -34.47
C HIS A 447 -8.02 9.57 -33.35
N HIS A 448 -8.10 10.32 -32.24
CA HIS A 448 -8.92 9.97 -31.08
C HIS A 448 -10.40 9.73 -31.43
N ASP A 449 -11.05 10.65 -32.14
CA ASP A 449 -12.49 10.55 -32.44
C ASP A 449 -12.82 9.26 -33.22
N ALA A 450 -12.01 8.92 -34.23
CA ALA A 450 -12.14 7.68 -34.99
C ALA A 450 -11.89 6.44 -34.13
N LEU A 451 -10.96 6.51 -33.17
CA LEU A 451 -10.70 5.43 -32.21
C LEU A 451 -11.90 5.20 -31.30
N VAL A 452 -12.50 6.24 -30.73
CA VAL A 452 -13.66 6.11 -29.85
C VAL A 452 -14.86 5.55 -30.61
N GLU A 453 -15.15 6.06 -31.81
CA GLU A 453 -16.23 5.55 -32.66
C GLU A 453 -16.04 4.05 -32.98
N ALA A 454 -14.85 3.68 -33.43
CA ALA A 454 -14.50 2.30 -33.77
C ALA A 454 -14.52 1.36 -32.55
N TRP A 455 -14.19 1.87 -31.37
CA TRP A 455 -14.26 1.13 -30.11
C TRP A 455 -15.71 0.87 -29.70
N LEU A 456 -16.56 1.91 -29.70
CA LEU A 456 -17.97 1.78 -29.31
C LEU A 456 -18.78 0.94 -30.30
N ALA A 457 -18.49 1.02 -31.61
CA ALA A 457 -19.11 0.16 -32.61
C ALA A 457 -18.82 -1.34 -32.39
N ARG A 458 -17.62 -1.68 -31.89
CA ARG A 458 -17.26 -3.06 -31.52
C ARG A 458 -17.89 -3.50 -30.20
N LEU A 459 -18.01 -2.58 -29.25
CA LEU A 459 -18.55 -2.86 -27.93
C LEU A 459 -20.08 -3.01 -27.96
N LEU A 460 -20.76 -2.21 -28.77
CA LEU A 460 -22.22 -2.10 -28.86
C LEU A 460 -22.68 -2.10 -30.34
N PRO A 461 -22.56 -3.24 -31.05
CA PRO A 461 -22.84 -3.30 -32.49
C PRO A 461 -24.32 -3.09 -32.85
N GLU A 462 -25.23 -3.35 -31.91
CA GLU A 462 -26.68 -3.22 -32.10
C GLU A 462 -27.24 -1.86 -31.65
N SER A 463 -26.41 -0.98 -31.07
CA SER A 463 -26.86 0.34 -30.62
C SER A 463 -26.98 1.34 -31.77
N ASP A 464 -28.02 2.17 -31.72
CA ASP A 464 -28.20 3.26 -32.68
C ASP A 464 -27.07 4.31 -32.60
N ALA A 465 -27.01 5.18 -33.60
CA ALA A 465 -25.95 6.19 -33.69
C ALA A 465 -26.04 7.21 -32.54
N ALA A 466 -27.24 7.65 -32.16
CA ALA A 466 -27.42 8.66 -31.13
C ALA A 466 -26.96 8.18 -29.74
N ALA A 467 -27.21 6.91 -29.39
CA ALA A 467 -26.74 6.30 -28.16
C ALA A 467 -25.21 6.15 -28.15
N ARG A 468 -24.60 5.83 -29.31
CA ARG A 468 -23.14 5.76 -29.44
C ARG A 468 -22.48 7.14 -29.35
N ASP A 469 -23.09 8.17 -29.93
CA ASP A 469 -22.59 9.55 -29.87
C ASP A 469 -22.60 10.09 -28.43
N ALA A 470 -23.71 9.88 -27.69
CA ALA A 470 -23.80 10.25 -26.28
C ALA A 470 -22.73 9.54 -25.42
N LEU A 471 -22.46 8.27 -25.71
CA LEU A 471 -21.43 7.50 -25.01
C LEU A 471 -20.01 7.92 -25.42
N ALA A 472 -19.79 8.31 -26.67
CA ALA A 472 -18.52 8.84 -27.16
C ALA A 472 -18.16 10.14 -26.45
N GLU A 473 -19.13 11.06 -26.32
CA GLU A 473 -18.97 12.31 -25.56
C GLU A 473 -18.61 12.01 -24.09
N TRP A 474 -19.29 11.05 -23.47
CA TRP A 474 -19.00 10.64 -22.09
C TRP A 474 -17.58 10.03 -21.93
N VAL A 475 -17.14 9.21 -22.89
CA VAL A 475 -15.78 8.62 -22.91
C VAL A 475 -14.74 9.72 -23.05
N GLU A 476 -14.93 10.65 -23.98
CA GLU A 476 -14.04 11.79 -24.20
C GLU A 476 -13.89 12.62 -22.93
N GLN A 477 -15.01 13.04 -22.33
CA GLN A 477 -15.01 13.82 -21.08
C GLN A 477 -14.33 13.08 -19.92
N THR A 478 -14.55 11.77 -19.81
CA THR A 478 -13.93 10.92 -18.79
C THR A 478 -12.42 10.84 -18.98
N GLU A 479 -11.96 10.64 -20.21
CA GLU A 479 -10.54 10.55 -20.55
C GLU A 479 -9.81 11.88 -20.33
N LEU A 480 -10.38 12.99 -20.79
CA LEU A 480 -9.84 14.34 -20.55
C LEU A 480 -9.76 14.67 -19.06
N THR A 481 -10.78 14.29 -18.29
CA THR A 481 -10.80 14.51 -16.83
C THR A 481 -9.65 13.74 -16.16
N LEU A 482 -9.45 12.47 -16.54
CA LEU A 482 -8.38 11.64 -15.98
C LEU A 482 -7.00 12.12 -16.43
N GLU A 483 -6.82 12.51 -17.70
CA GLU A 483 -5.57 13.09 -18.20
C GLU A 483 -5.23 14.40 -17.47
N ARG A 484 -6.21 15.28 -17.25
CA ARG A 484 -6.01 16.51 -16.45
C ARG A 484 -5.59 16.20 -15.01
N GLN A 485 -6.10 15.11 -14.41
CA GLN A 485 -5.68 14.66 -13.09
C GLN A 485 -4.30 13.98 -13.10
N ALA A 486 -3.91 13.37 -14.20
CA ALA A 486 -2.61 12.72 -14.35
C ALA A 486 -1.48 13.73 -14.60
N LEU A 487 -1.76 14.86 -15.24
CA LEU A 487 -0.73 15.80 -15.70
C LEU A 487 -0.43 16.92 -14.69
N GLN A 488 0.84 17.31 -14.63
CA GLN A 488 1.36 18.39 -13.81
C GLN A 488 2.27 19.30 -14.62
N PRO A 489 2.20 20.63 -14.44
CA PRO A 489 3.08 21.54 -15.15
C PRO A 489 4.50 21.51 -14.56
N LYS A 490 5.53 21.49 -15.41
CA LYS A 490 6.91 21.71 -14.95
C LYS A 490 7.16 23.21 -14.79
N ALA A 491 7.38 23.64 -13.55
CA ALA A 491 7.62 25.06 -13.23
C ALA A 491 8.77 25.67 -14.05
N ASN A 492 9.90 24.95 -14.19
CA ASN A 492 11.05 25.41 -14.98
C ASN A 492 10.75 25.52 -16.48
N ALA A 493 9.85 24.67 -17.01
CA ALA A 493 9.43 24.75 -18.40
C ALA A 493 8.62 26.04 -18.64
N ARG A 494 7.67 26.37 -17.75
CA ARG A 494 6.89 27.62 -17.85
C ARG A 494 7.78 28.86 -17.82
N LEU A 495 8.73 28.90 -16.88
CA LEU A 495 9.71 30.00 -16.78
C LEU A 495 10.56 30.12 -18.05
N PHE A 496 10.99 28.99 -18.61
CA PHE A 496 11.76 28.96 -19.84
C PHE A 496 10.95 29.46 -21.06
N LEU A 497 9.70 29.05 -21.20
CA LEU A 497 8.86 29.50 -22.32
C LEU A 497 8.52 30.99 -22.23
N ALA A 498 8.21 31.49 -21.03
CA ALA A 498 8.04 32.93 -20.79
C ALA A 498 9.28 33.72 -21.22
N TRP A 499 10.46 33.29 -20.75
CA TRP A 499 11.73 33.88 -21.17
C TRP A 499 11.95 33.81 -22.68
N ALA A 500 11.64 32.68 -23.33
CA ALA A 500 11.79 32.54 -24.78
C ALA A 500 10.93 33.55 -25.56
N LYS A 501 9.69 33.79 -25.10
CA LYS A 501 8.81 34.82 -25.67
C LYS A 501 9.35 36.23 -25.47
N GLU A 502 9.92 36.53 -24.30
CA GLU A 502 10.59 37.82 -24.05
C GLU A 502 11.79 38.05 -24.99
N GLN A 503 12.45 36.99 -25.45
CA GLN A 503 13.51 37.07 -26.46
C GLN A 503 12.98 37.24 -27.90
N GLY A 504 11.65 37.30 -28.09
CA GLY A 504 11.01 37.39 -29.40
C GLY A 504 11.05 36.08 -30.20
N LEU A 505 11.26 34.94 -29.54
CA LEU A 505 11.19 33.64 -30.20
C LEU A 505 9.76 33.14 -30.25
N ARG A 506 9.39 32.52 -31.38
CA ARG A 506 8.12 31.82 -31.52
C ARG A 506 8.19 30.46 -30.81
N VAL A 507 7.15 30.09 -30.07
CA VAL A 507 7.07 28.85 -29.30
C VAL A 507 6.04 27.90 -29.91
N LEU A 508 6.50 26.74 -30.36
CA LEU A 508 5.68 25.70 -30.97
C LEU A 508 5.65 24.46 -30.06
N ALA A 509 4.49 23.86 -29.83
CA ALA A 509 4.38 22.59 -29.12
C ALA A 509 4.13 21.45 -30.11
N ILE A 510 4.87 20.35 -29.99
CA ILE A 510 4.77 19.18 -30.89
C ILE A 510 4.52 17.93 -30.04
N SER A 511 3.51 17.13 -30.39
CA SER A 511 3.11 15.95 -29.61
C SER A 511 2.84 14.74 -30.51
N ASP A 512 3.24 13.56 -30.04
CA ASP A 512 2.94 12.24 -30.61
C ASP A 512 1.76 11.53 -29.91
N MET A 513 0.91 12.29 -29.22
CA MET A 513 -0.27 11.74 -28.58
C MET A 513 -1.41 11.47 -29.59
N TYR A 514 -2.24 10.47 -29.30
CA TYR A 514 -3.43 10.17 -30.10
C TYR A 514 -4.58 11.19 -29.90
N LEU A 515 -4.59 11.96 -28.80
CA LEU A 515 -5.54 13.06 -28.60
C LEU A 515 -5.32 14.15 -29.66
N GLY A 516 -6.39 14.69 -30.25
CA GLY A 516 -6.31 15.80 -31.21
C GLY A 516 -5.83 17.14 -30.61
N GLN A 517 -5.57 18.13 -31.47
CA GLN A 517 -5.08 19.47 -31.12
C GLN A 517 -6.02 20.19 -30.16
N ARG A 518 -7.35 20.10 -30.38
CA ARG A 518 -8.36 20.74 -29.49
C ARG A 518 -8.22 20.30 -28.04
N HIS A 519 -8.01 19.00 -27.82
CA HIS A 519 -7.85 18.40 -26.51
C HIS A 519 -6.56 18.86 -25.84
N LEU A 520 -5.46 18.83 -26.58
CA LEU A 520 -4.15 19.19 -26.06
C LEU A 520 -4.07 20.68 -25.71
N GLN A 521 -4.70 21.54 -26.51
CA GLN A 521 -4.84 22.96 -26.22
C GLN A 521 -5.56 23.17 -24.89
N HIS A 522 -6.73 22.54 -24.71
CA HIS A 522 -7.50 22.63 -23.47
C HIS A 522 -6.69 22.17 -22.24
N LEU A 523 -5.96 21.05 -22.35
CA LEU A 523 -5.11 20.53 -21.28
C LEU A 523 -3.97 21.50 -20.92
N LEU A 524 -3.26 22.03 -21.91
CA LEU A 524 -2.13 22.93 -21.70
C LEU A 524 -2.56 24.30 -21.14
N GLU A 525 -3.67 24.85 -21.62
CA GLU A 525 -4.26 26.07 -21.06
C GLU A 525 -4.62 25.88 -19.58
N GLY A 526 -5.29 24.77 -19.25
CA GLY A 526 -5.65 24.40 -17.87
C GLY A 526 -4.45 24.17 -16.94
N LEU A 527 -3.26 23.89 -17.49
CA LEU A 527 -2.00 23.70 -16.76
C LEU A 527 -1.15 24.99 -16.69
N GLY A 528 -1.68 26.12 -17.18
CA GLY A 528 -1.05 27.43 -17.08
C GLY A 528 -0.04 27.74 -18.19
N TYR A 529 -0.16 27.09 -19.35
CA TYR A 529 0.61 27.41 -20.56
C TYR A 529 -0.12 28.36 -21.53
N ALA A 530 -1.31 28.83 -21.17
CA ALA A 530 -2.06 29.80 -21.94
C ALA A 530 -1.18 31.03 -22.27
N GLY A 531 -1.14 31.42 -23.56
CA GLY A 531 -0.33 32.54 -24.05
C GLY A 531 1.19 32.30 -24.14
N LEU A 532 1.70 31.17 -23.64
CA LEU A 532 3.13 30.80 -23.74
C LEU A 532 3.46 29.98 -24.99
N ILE A 533 2.45 29.38 -25.63
CA ILE A 533 2.57 28.54 -26.82
C ILE A 533 1.81 29.24 -27.95
N ASP A 534 2.47 29.46 -29.08
CA ASP A 534 1.87 30.17 -30.21
C ASP A 534 1.11 29.21 -31.14
N ARG A 535 1.53 27.94 -31.24
CA ARG A 535 0.81 26.90 -32.00
C ARG A 535 1.13 25.48 -31.49
N ILE A 536 0.18 24.57 -31.65
CA ILE A 536 0.28 23.16 -31.25
C ILE A 536 0.14 22.29 -32.49
N TYR A 537 1.01 21.29 -32.64
CA TYR A 537 0.99 20.29 -33.70
C TYR A 537 0.93 18.89 -33.10
N VAL A 538 0.01 18.06 -33.58
CA VAL A 538 -0.18 16.71 -33.06
C VAL A 538 -0.15 15.68 -34.16
N SER A 539 0.59 14.59 -33.92
CA SER A 539 0.77 13.51 -34.90
C SER A 539 -0.54 12.88 -35.39
N SER A 540 -1.53 12.77 -34.51
CA SER A 540 -2.81 12.11 -34.77
C SER A 540 -3.68 12.85 -35.78
N GLU A 541 -3.61 14.18 -35.84
CA GLU A 541 -4.38 15.01 -36.78
C GLU A 541 -3.85 14.89 -38.21
N HIS A 542 -2.53 14.73 -38.34
CA HIS A 542 -1.86 14.68 -39.63
C HIS A 542 -1.46 13.25 -40.04
N ARG A 543 -1.68 12.26 -39.16
CA ARG A 543 -1.25 10.85 -39.30
C ARG A 543 0.25 10.72 -39.62
N VAL A 544 1.07 11.62 -39.09
CA VAL A 544 2.53 11.65 -39.29
C VAL A 544 3.25 11.84 -37.95
N GLY A 545 4.28 11.04 -37.71
CA GLY A 545 4.97 10.96 -36.42
C GLY A 545 6.23 11.82 -36.31
N LYS A 546 6.67 12.05 -35.07
CA LYS A 546 7.98 12.66 -34.78
C LYS A 546 9.13 11.73 -35.19
N TYR A 547 9.00 10.43 -34.92
CA TYR A 547 10.05 9.43 -35.16
C TYR A 547 10.45 9.30 -36.64
N SER A 548 9.52 9.52 -37.56
CA SER A 548 9.71 9.45 -39.02
C SER A 548 10.26 10.75 -39.61
N SER A 549 10.42 11.79 -38.78
CA SER A 549 10.68 13.18 -39.17
C SER A 549 9.55 13.87 -39.96
N ARG A 550 8.48 13.16 -40.36
CA ARG A 550 7.41 13.71 -41.22
C ARG A 550 6.62 14.82 -40.53
N LEU A 551 6.37 14.71 -39.22
CA LEU A 551 5.68 15.78 -38.48
C LEU A 551 6.50 17.07 -38.44
N PHE A 552 7.82 16.99 -38.25
CA PHE A 552 8.69 18.18 -38.27
C PHE A 552 8.73 18.83 -39.65
N HIS A 553 8.73 18.04 -40.72
CA HIS A 553 8.63 18.57 -42.08
C HIS A 553 7.34 19.37 -42.28
N HIS A 554 6.21 18.80 -41.87
CA HIS A 554 4.91 19.48 -41.91
C HIS A 554 4.91 20.80 -41.11
N VAL A 555 5.51 20.81 -39.92
CA VAL A 555 5.65 22.02 -39.10
C VAL A 555 6.46 23.10 -39.83
N LEU A 556 7.61 22.75 -40.41
CA LEU A 556 8.45 23.71 -41.14
C LEU A 556 7.73 24.31 -42.36
N GLU A 557 6.99 23.49 -43.11
CA GLU A 557 6.20 23.94 -44.26
C GLU A 557 5.08 24.89 -43.84
N GLN A 558 4.32 24.52 -42.80
CA GLN A 558 3.21 25.32 -42.28
C GLN A 558 3.67 26.65 -41.67
N GLU A 559 4.86 26.68 -41.08
CA GLU A 559 5.40 27.86 -40.41
C GLU A 559 6.31 28.71 -41.31
N GLY A 560 6.69 28.22 -42.50
CA GLY A 560 7.61 28.91 -43.40
C GLY A 560 9.00 29.14 -42.79
N LEU A 561 9.43 28.25 -41.89
CA LEU A 561 10.69 28.39 -41.16
C LEU A 561 11.80 27.57 -41.81
N ALA A 562 12.99 28.14 -41.92
CA ALA A 562 14.18 27.40 -42.32
C ALA A 562 14.58 26.41 -41.19
N PRO A 563 14.98 25.16 -41.50
CA PRO A 563 15.33 24.18 -40.47
C PRO A 563 16.35 24.68 -39.44
N ALA A 564 17.40 25.35 -39.89
CA ALA A 564 18.46 25.88 -39.03
C ALA A 564 18.00 26.98 -38.06
N ALA A 565 16.85 27.62 -38.32
CA ALA A 565 16.25 28.65 -37.48
C ALA A 565 15.39 28.08 -36.33
N VAL A 566 15.23 26.75 -36.28
CA VAL A 566 14.40 26.06 -35.29
C VAL A 566 15.26 25.16 -34.41
N LEU A 567 15.06 25.29 -33.10
CA LEU A 567 15.55 24.35 -32.10
C LEU A 567 14.38 23.51 -31.60
N HIS A 568 14.50 22.19 -31.65
CA HIS A 568 13.56 21.27 -31.02
C HIS A 568 14.15 20.69 -29.75
N VAL A 569 13.36 20.62 -28.69
CA VAL A 569 13.77 20.01 -27.41
C VAL A 569 12.70 19.06 -26.90
N GLY A 570 13.14 17.88 -26.45
CA GLY A 570 12.27 16.91 -25.80
C GLY A 570 13.04 15.85 -25.00
N ASP A 571 12.31 14.93 -24.37
CA ASP A 571 12.85 13.94 -23.45
C ASP A 571 13.24 12.61 -24.12
N ASN A 572 12.96 12.44 -25.42
CA ASN A 572 13.31 11.24 -26.17
C ASN A 572 14.46 11.51 -27.14
N PHE A 573 15.56 10.79 -26.95
CA PHE A 573 16.77 10.96 -27.77
C PHE A 573 16.53 10.74 -29.27
N HIS A 574 15.63 9.82 -29.66
CA HIS A 574 15.41 9.52 -31.07
C HIS A 574 14.41 10.49 -31.71
N SER A 575 13.21 10.61 -31.16
CA SER A 575 12.14 11.42 -31.76
C SER A 575 12.36 12.93 -31.60
N ASP A 576 13.02 13.36 -30.52
CA ASP A 576 13.10 14.79 -30.19
C ASP A 576 14.50 15.38 -30.38
N ALA A 577 15.51 14.54 -30.62
CA ALA A 577 16.87 15.01 -30.90
C ALA A 577 17.37 14.53 -32.27
N VAL A 578 17.34 13.23 -32.55
CA VAL A 578 17.86 12.70 -33.83
C VAL A 578 16.93 13.01 -35.02
N ALA A 579 15.62 12.77 -34.90
CA ALA A 579 14.66 12.98 -35.98
C ALA A 579 14.60 14.45 -36.48
N PRO A 580 14.58 15.48 -35.61
CA PRO A 580 14.67 16.87 -36.08
C PRO A 580 16.07 17.20 -36.64
N ALA A 581 17.15 16.68 -36.05
CA ALA A 581 18.51 16.92 -36.55
C ALA A 581 18.74 16.39 -37.98
N ARG A 582 18.04 15.30 -38.39
CA ARG A 582 18.06 14.79 -39.76
C ARG A 582 17.54 15.78 -40.80
N LEU A 583 16.63 16.67 -40.41
CA LEU A 583 16.07 17.71 -41.27
C LEU A 583 16.86 19.03 -41.21
N GLY A 584 17.93 19.09 -40.41
CA GLY A 584 18.75 20.29 -40.23
C GLY A 584 18.30 21.21 -39.10
N LEU A 585 17.33 20.81 -38.27
CA LEU A 585 17.01 21.52 -37.03
C LEU A 585 18.12 21.31 -35.99
N THR A 586 18.16 22.19 -34.98
CA THR A 586 18.91 21.90 -33.76
C THR A 586 18.09 20.97 -32.87
N GLY A 587 18.43 19.68 -32.85
CA GLY A 587 17.78 18.70 -31.98
C GLY A 587 18.42 18.65 -30.60
N VAL A 588 17.61 18.70 -29.54
CA VAL A 588 18.08 18.75 -28.16
C VAL A 588 17.41 17.66 -27.32
N PHE A 589 18.22 16.75 -26.78
CA PHE A 589 17.78 15.79 -25.79
C PHE A 589 17.87 16.39 -24.38
N LEU A 590 16.71 16.61 -23.77
CA LEU A 590 16.56 17.06 -22.39
C LEU A 590 16.72 15.88 -21.44
N ASP A 591 17.93 15.71 -20.91
CA ASP A 591 18.28 14.59 -20.04
C ASP A 591 17.98 14.91 -18.57
N GLU A 592 16.76 14.60 -18.14
CA GLU A 592 16.37 14.71 -16.73
C GLU A 592 16.43 13.35 -16.03
N ARG A 593 17.59 13.08 -15.40
CA ARG A 593 17.83 11.83 -14.67
C ARG A 593 16.77 11.54 -13.60
N HIS A 594 16.31 12.56 -12.88
CA HIS A 594 15.32 12.40 -11.81
C HIS A 594 13.97 11.92 -12.36
N GLU A 595 13.48 12.50 -13.46
CA GLU A 595 12.24 12.07 -14.11
C GLU A 595 12.32 10.64 -14.64
N ARG A 596 13.44 10.26 -15.28
CA ARG A 596 13.61 8.86 -15.73
C ARG A 596 13.61 7.86 -14.58
N VAL A 597 14.22 8.20 -13.44
CA VAL A 597 14.21 7.33 -12.25
C VAL A 597 12.82 7.26 -11.64
N ARG A 598 12.10 8.38 -11.55
CA ARG A 598 10.73 8.46 -11.06
C ARG A 598 9.78 7.60 -11.90
N ARG A 599 9.79 7.78 -13.23
CA ARG A 599 8.93 7.03 -14.16
C ARG A 599 9.15 5.53 -14.03
N ARG A 600 10.41 5.10 -14.10
CA ARG A 600 10.82 3.70 -13.89
C ARG A 600 10.31 3.12 -12.56
N ARG A 601 10.44 3.88 -11.47
CA ARG A 601 9.93 3.47 -10.14
C ARG A 601 8.42 3.25 -10.16
N GLN A 602 7.65 4.22 -10.66
CA GLN A 602 6.18 4.13 -10.67
C GLN A 602 5.66 3.04 -11.61
N THR A 603 6.23 2.89 -12.82
CA THR A 603 5.88 1.80 -13.74
C THR A 603 6.08 0.45 -13.07
N LEU A 604 7.18 0.30 -12.33
CA LEU A 604 7.52 -0.92 -11.63
C LEU A 604 6.59 -1.17 -10.44
N SER A 605 6.26 -0.14 -9.66
CA SER A 605 5.24 -0.22 -8.60
C SER A 605 3.90 -0.70 -9.18
N ALA A 606 3.42 -0.13 -10.28
CA ALA A 606 2.18 -0.56 -10.93
C ALA A 606 2.22 -2.04 -11.36
N LEU A 607 3.32 -2.47 -11.98
CA LEU A 607 3.51 -3.86 -12.40
C LEU A 607 3.59 -4.86 -11.24
N MET A 608 4.12 -4.44 -10.09
CA MET A 608 4.18 -5.28 -8.89
C MET A 608 2.84 -5.34 -8.19
N ALA A 609 2.13 -4.22 -8.07
CA ALA A 609 0.79 -4.17 -7.47
C ALA A 609 -0.18 -5.07 -8.23
N ALA A 610 -0.16 -5.02 -9.57
CA ALA A 610 -0.97 -5.89 -10.42
C ALA A 610 -0.67 -7.40 -10.26
N ARG A 611 0.50 -7.75 -9.73
CA ARG A 611 0.91 -9.14 -9.45
C ARG A 611 0.82 -9.52 -7.96
N GLY A 612 0.29 -8.65 -7.12
CA GLY A 612 0.25 -8.86 -5.66
C GLY A 612 1.63 -8.80 -4.98
N GLY A 613 2.66 -8.32 -5.67
CA GLY A 613 4.04 -8.25 -5.17
C GLY A 613 4.30 -7.06 -4.25
N ILE A 614 3.46 -6.03 -4.28
CA ILE A 614 3.45 -4.92 -3.32
C ILE A 614 2.02 -4.57 -2.95
N TRP A 615 1.88 -3.88 -1.81
CA TRP A 615 0.62 -3.29 -1.38
C TRP A 615 0.10 -2.28 -2.44
N PRO A 616 -1.13 -2.43 -2.97
CA PRO A 616 -1.66 -1.58 -4.04
C PRO A 616 -1.76 -0.09 -3.69
N GLY A 617 -2.00 0.26 -2.42
CA GLY A 617 -2.08 1.67 -2.02
C GLY A 617 -0.74 2.41 -2.08
N ARG A 618 0.39 1.71 -2.30
CA ARG A 618 1.66 2.37 -2.63
C ARG A 618 1.56 3.20 -3.90
N MET A 619 0.77 2.76 -4.89
CA MET A 619 0.53 3.55 -6.09
C MET A 619 -0.17 4.87 -5.76
N VAL A 620 -1.17 4.83 -4.87
CA VAL A 620 -1.87 6.04 -4.40
C VAL A 620 -0.90 6.96 -3.68
N ALA A 621 -0.10 6.45 -2.77
CA ALA A 621 0.90 7.24 -2.04
C ALA A 621 1.92 7.89 -2.99
N GLU A 622 2.42 7.17 -3.99
CA GLU A 622 3.34 7.71 -4.99
C GLU A 622 2.68 8.80 -5.83
N VAL A 623 1.43 8.62 -6.28
CA VAL A 623 0.68 9.63 -7.03
C VAL A 623 0.44 10.89 -6.18
N VAL A 624 -0.01 10.73 -4.93
CA VAL A 624 -0.26 11.84 -4.01
C VAL A 624 1.02 12.61 -3.73
N ALA A 625 2.14 11.93 -3.47
CA ALA A 625 3.42 12.57 -3.21
C ALA A 625 3.90 13.43 -4.40
N GLU A 626 3.75 12.93 -5.63
CA GLU A 626 4.09 13.70 -6.82
C GLU A 626 3.14 14.89 -7.01
N ARG A 627 1.84 14.73 -6.73
CA ARG A 627 0.85 15.84 -6.78
C ARG A 627 1.13 16.92 -5.75
N LEU A 628 1.44 16.55 -4.52
CA LEU A 628 1.81 17.50 -3.47
C LEU A 628 3.13 18.23 -3.79
N ARG A 629 4.12 17.54 -4.38
CA ARG A 629 5.39 18.18 -4.77
C ARG A 629 5.19 19.32 -5.78
N ALA A 630 4.25 19.13 -6.70
CA ALA A 630 3.89 20.11 -7.73
C ALA A 630 2.95 21.22 -7.24
N ASP A 631 2.22 21.01 -6.15
CA ASP A 631 1.31 22.01 -5.58
C ASP A 631 2.05 22.96 -4.61
N PRO A 632 2.13 24.26 -4.90
CA PRO A 632 2.79 25.22 -4.01
C PRO A 632 2.13 25.32 -2.63
N ARG A 633 0.82 25.05 -2.51
CA ARG A 633 0.07 25.09 -1.23
C ARG A 633 0.64 24.10 -0.21
N ALA A 634 1.20 22.98 -0.67
CA ALA A 634 1.79 21.96 0.20
C ALA A 634 3.06 22.45 0.93
N ARG A 635 3.69 23.56 0.49
CA ARG A 635 4.92 24.09 1.08
C ARG A 635 4.69 25.12 2.19
N ARG A 636 3.45 25.27 2.66
CA ARG A 636 3.13 26.18 3.77
C ARG A 636 3.87 25.77 5.04
N ASP A 637 4.62 26.70 5.61
CA ASP A 637 5.37 26.50 6.85
C ASP A 637 4.47 26.73 8.09
N ASP A 638 3.58 25.77 8.35
CA ASP A 638 2.67 25.75 9.49
C ASP A 638 2.57 24.32 10.02
N ALA A 639 2.95 24.10 11.28
CA ALA A 639 3.06 22.76 11.84
C ALA A 639 1.70 22.03 11.93
N TYR A 640 0.61 22.74 12.21
CA TYR A 640 -0.73 22.15 12.25
C TYR A 640 -1.19 21.78 10.84
N PHE A 641 -0.96 22.66 9.86
CA PHE A 641 -1.22 22.38 8.46
C PHE A 641 -0.45 21.15 7.97
N GLN A 642 0.85 21.04 8.26
CA GLN A 642 1.67 19.90 7.85
C GLN A 642 1.22 18.61 8.54
N TYR A 643 0.87 18.67 9.83
CA TYR A 643 0.31 17.51 10.54
C TYR A 643 -1.03 17.06 9.95
N GLY A 644 -1.89 18.01 9.60
CA GLY A 644 -3.13 17.78 8.86
C GLY A 644 -2.90 17.15 7.48
N LEU A 645 -1.88 17.61 6.75
CA LEU A 645 -1.54 17.15 5.40
C LEU A 645 -0.96 15.73 5.38
N GLU A 646 0.02 15.46 6.24
CA GLU A 646 0.86 14.25 6.18
C GLU A 646 0.34 13.10 7.04
N VAL A 647 -0.34 13.41 8.17
CA VAL A 647 -0.77 12.40 9.15
C VAL A 647 -2.28 12.19 9.09
N LEU A 648 -3.07 13.22 9.40
CA LEU A 648 -4.53 13.08 9.49
C LEU A 648 -5.21 13.03 8.12
N GLY A 649 -4.63 13.70 7.13
CA GLY A 649 -5.11 13.77 5.75
C GLY A 649 -5.33 12.39 5.13
N PRO A 650 -4.31 11.51 5.09
CA PRO A 650 -4.48 10.14 4.57
C PRO A 650 -5.49 9.31 5.37
N ILE A 651 -5.58 9.51 6.69
CA ILE A 651 -6.48 8.77 7.58
C ILE A 651 -7.94 9.14 7.29
N PHE A 652 -8.28 10.43 7.34
CA PHE A 652 -9.63 10.92 7.06
C PHE A 652 -10.02 10.76 5.59
N SER A 653 -9.08 10.92 4.65
CA SER A 653 -9.34 10.63 3.23
C SER A 653 -9.73 9.17 3.01
N THR A 654 -9.07 8.24 3.71
CA THR A 654 -9.42 6.82 3.62
C THR A 654 -10.81 6.54 4.18
N PHE A 655 -11.16 7.11 5.34
CA PHE A 655 -12.52 7.06 5.88
C PHE A 655 -13.55 7.59 4.88
N MET A 656 -13.30 8.76 4.29
CA MET A 656 -14.20 9.38 3.33
C MET A 656 -14.34 8.58 2.02
N ILE A 657 -13.27 7.93 1.53
CA ILE A 657 -13.37 6.99 0.39
C ILE A 657 -14.30 5.83 0.75
N GLY A 658 -14.15 5.25 1.95
CA GLY A 658 -15.06 4.20 2.44
C GLY A 658 -16.51 4.68 2.56
N LEU A 659 -16.73 5.91 3.03
CA LEU A 659 -18.06 6.51 3.08
C LEU A 659 -18.66 6.67 1.68
N LEU A 660 -17.91 7.19 0.70
CA LEU A 660 -18.39 7.36 -0.67
C LEU A 660 -18.74 6.01 -1.32
N GLU A 661 -17.96 4.95 -1.06
CA GLU A 661 -18.27 3.59 -1.51
C GLU A 661 -19.58 3.07 -0.89
N ARG A 662 -19.79 3.29 0.42
CA ARG A 662 -21.04 2.94 1.10
C ARG A 662 -22.23 3.73 0.59
N VAL A 663 -22.10 5.04 0.38
CA VAL A 663 -23.19 5.89 -0.17
C VAL A 663 -23.61 5.38 -1.54
N ARG A 664 -22.67 4.97 -2.40
CA ARG A 664 -22.99 4.37 -3.71
C ARG A 664 -23.69 3.02 -3.60
N ALA A 665 -23.27 2.19 -2.65
CA ALA A 665 -23.84 0.86 -2.44
C ALA A 665 -25.24 0.92 -1.81
N ASP A 666 -25.38 1.68 -0.73
CA ASP A 666 -26.56 1.73 0.12
C ASP A 666 -27.60 2.76 -0.35
N ARG A 667 -27.21 3.67 -1.25
CA ARG A 667 -28.08 4.67 -1.91
C ARG A 667 -29.05 5.39 -0.95
N PRO A 668 -28.54 6.04 0.12
CA PRO A 668 -29.39 6.83 1.00
C PRO A 668 -29.97 8.04 0.24
N GLN A 669 -31.18 8.46 0.60
CA GLN A 669 -31.79 9.67 0.03
C GLN A 669 -31.20 10.94 0.64
N ARG A 670 -30.64 10.85 1.86
CA ARG A 670 -30.05 11.97 2.60
C ARG A 670 -28.89 11.52 3.49
N LEU A 671 -27.88 12.37 3.60
CA LEU A 671 -26.77 12.22 4.55
C LEU A 671 -26.85 13.32 5.60
N LEU A 672 -26.84 12.95 6.88
CA LEU A 672 -26.80 13.87 8.01
C LEU A 672 -25.43 13.75 8.67
N PHE A 673 -24.62 14.80 8.53
CA PHE A 673 -23.33 14.93 9.19
C PHE A 673 -23.58 15.52 10.57
N LEU A 674 -23.39 14.73 11.62
CA LEU A 674 -23.77 15.12 12.97
C LEU A 674 -22.77 16.14 13.54
N ALA A 675 -23.30 17.21 14.11
CA ALA A 675 -22.49 18.11 14.91
C ALA A 675 -21.97 17.36 16.17
N ARG A 676 -20.76 17.65 16.63
CA ARG A 676 -19.83 18.67 16.15
C ARG A 676 -18.76 18.13 15.19
N ASP A 677 -18.52 16.83 15.23
CA ASP A 677 -17.35 16.20 14.61
C ASP A 677 -17.58 15.81 13.14
N GLY A 678 -18.81 15.91 12.65
CA GLY A 678 -19.14 15.75 11.23
C GLY A 678 -18.82 16.97 10.36
N TYR A 679 -18.34 18.08 10.94
CA TYR A 679 -18.12 19.35 10.22
C TYR A 679 -17.10 19.22 9.08
N LEU A 680 -15.90 18.73 9.37
CA LEU A 680 -14.87 18.51 8.36
C LEU A 680 -15.32 17.50 7.29
N PHE A 681 -16.00 16.42 7.72
CA PHE A 681 -16.45 15.38 6.80
C PHE A 681 -17.53 15.87 5.83
N LEU A 682 -18.41 16.80 6.25
CA LEU A 682 -19.33 17.45 5.33
C LEU A 682 -18.58 18.25 4.27
N GLN A 683 -17.58 19.05 4.66
CA GLN A 683 -16.78 19.82 3.70
C GLN A 683 -16.07 18.91 2.69
N MET A 684 -15.48 17.82 3.18
CA MET A 684 -14.85 16.80 2.32
C MET A 684 -15.88 16.18 1.37
N TYR A 685 -17.08 15.84 1.86
CA TYR A 685 -18.15 15.26 1.07
C TYR A 685 -18.69 16.23 0.00
N GLU A 686 -18.99 17.47 0.36
CA GLU A 686 -19.45 18.52 -0.57
C GLU A 686 -18.40 18.84 -1.63
N TRP A 687 -17.11 18.80 -1.24
CA TRP A 687 -16.03 18.90 -2.21
C TRP A 687 -16.06 17.71 -3.17
N ALA A 688 -16.13 16.47 -2.68
CA ALA A 688 -16.21 15.29 -3.54
C ALA A 688 -17.45 15.29 -4.45
N ALA A 689 -18.63 15.62 -3.93
CA ALA A 689 -19.88 15.66 -4.68
C ALA A 689 -19.84 16.65 -5.86
N ARG A 690 -19.07 17.73 -5.75
CA ARG A 690 -18.84 18.70 -6.84
C ARG A 690 -17.84 18.24 -7.90
N HIS A 691 -16.94 17.31 -7.55
CA HIS A 691 -15.82 16.89 -8.41
C HIS A 691 -15.95 15.46 -8.94
N LEU A 692 -16.87 14.67 -8.41
CA LEU A 692 -17.16 13.31 -8.85
C LEU A 692 -18.41 13.27 -9.73
N PRO A 693 -18.42 12.46 -10.80
CA PRO A 693 -19.60 12.31 -11.65
C PRO A 693 -20.74 11.58 -10.92
N GLY A 694 -21.97 11.96 -11.24
CA GLY A 694 -23.20 11.31 -10.80
C GLY A 694 -24.01 12.11 -9.76
N PRO A 695 -25.30 11.76 -9.56
CA PRO A 695 -26.10 12.37 -8.53
C PRO A 695 -25.62 11.88 -7.16
N TRP A 696 -25.11 12.80 -6.35
CA TRP A 696 -24.80 12.55 -4.95
C TRP A 696 -25.93 13.07 -4.07
N PRO A 697 -26.41 12.28 -3.09
CA PRO A 697 -27.44 12.75 -2.15
C PRO A 697 -26.96 13.98 -1.38
N ASN A 698 -27.90 14.86 -1.02
CA ASN A 698 -27.58 16.09 -0.30
C ASN A 698 -27.00 15.75 1.09
N GLY A 699 -25.84 16.34 1.39
CA GLY A 699 -25.20 16.28 2.71
C GLY A 699 -25.65 17.47 3.55
N VAL A 700 -26.16 17.19 4.74
CA VAL A 700 -26.75 18.20 5.63
C VAL A 700 -26.01 18.21 6.96
N TYR A 701 -25.47 19.38 7.34
CA TYR A 701 -24.92 19.57 8.67
C TYR A 701 -26.05 19.61 9.71
N THR A 702 -26.04 18.68 10.65
CA THR A 702 -27.16 18.47 11.59
C THR A 702 -26.72 18.78 13.01
N CYS A 703 -27.16 19.93 13.52
CA CYS A 703 -26.88 20.40 14.87
C CYS A 703 -27.67 19.58 15.90
N VAL A 704 -27.07 18.51 16.40
CA VAL A 704 -27.61 17.66 17.46
C VAL A 704 -26.47 17.23 18.38
N SER A 705 -26.66 17.34 19.68
CA SER A 705 -25.71 16.82 20.67
C SER A 705 -26.24 15.57 21.34
N ARG A 706 -25.33 14.79 21.95
CA ARG A 706 -25.69 13.64 22.78
C ARG A 706 -26.70 14.02 23.88
N ALA A 707 -26.52 15.18 24.53
CA ALA A 707 -27.39 15.64 25.61
C ALA A 707 -28.81 15.98 25.13
N VAL A 708 -28.92 16.69 24.00
CA VAL A 708 -30.22 17.04 23.40
C VAL A 708 -30.98 15.79 22.96
N ALA A 709 -30.29 14.84 22.31
CA ALA A 709 -30.89 13.57 21.91
C ALA A 709 -31.30 12.71 23.13
N ALA A 710 -30.49 12.68 24.19
CA ALA A 710 -30.81 11.98 25.43
C ALA A 710 -32.09 12.52 26.08
N ARG A 711 -32.23 13.86 26.16
CA ARG A 711 -33.44 14.52 26.70
C ARG A 711 -34.70 14.13 25.93
N ALA A 712 -34.64 14.09 24.60
CA ALA A 712 -35.77 13.65 23.77
C ALA A 712 -36.14 12.17 24.00
N ALA A 713 -35.15 11.30 24.25
CA ALA A 713 -35.36 9.86 24.45
C ALA A 713 -36.09 9.49 25.75
N VAL A 714 -36.35 10.46 26.66
CA VAL A 714 -37.10 10.24 27.91
C VAL A 714 -38.50 10.85 27.89
N ALA A 715 -39.04 11.20 26.72
CA ALA A 715 -40.42 11.70 26.57
C ALA A 715 -41.46 10.75 27.19
N ASP A 716 -41.27 9.44 27.01
CA ASP A 716 -42.16 8.42 27.58
C ASP A 716 -41.71 7.94 28.97
N GLY A 717 -40.82 8.70 29.63
CA GLY A 717 -40.26 8.42 30.94
C GLY A 717 -38.81 7.94 30.93
N LEU A 718 -38.17 8.09 32.09
CA LEU A 718 -36.80 7.63 32.35
C LEU A 718 -36.85 6.35 33.18
N ASN A 719 -36.57 5.21 32.54
CA ASN A 719 -36.48 3.92 33.22
C ASN A 719 -35.03 3.62 33.64
N HIS A 720 -34.85 2.58 34.45
CA HIS A 720 -33.54 2.16 34.94
C HIS A 720 -32.53 1.90 33.81
N ALA A 721 -32.93 1.19 32.75
CA ALA A 721 -32.07 0.86 31.62
C ALA A 721 -31.53 2.10 30.89
N LYS A 722 -32.32 3.17 30.79
CA LYS A 722 -31.86 4.47 30.29
C LYS A 722 -30.95 5.14 31.33
N ALA A 723 -31.38 5.23 32.59
CA ALA A 723 -30.65 5.94 33.64
C ALA A 723 -29.20 5.45 33.85
N VAL A 724 -28.97 4.14 33.81
CA VAL A 724 -27.62 3.57 34.02
C VAL A 724 -26.63 3.90 32.91
N VAL A 725 -27.09 4.37 31.74
CA VAL A 725 -26.23 4.83 30.65
C VAL A 725 -25.37 6.02 31.09
N ALA A 726 -25.94 6.91 31.90
CA ALA A 726 -25.22 8.06 32.47
C ALA A 726 -24.13 7.64 33.49
N LEU A 727 -24.14 6.38 33.96
CA LEU A 727 -23.16 5.84 34.91
C LEU A 727 -21.97 5.14 34.23
N TYR A 728 -21.91 5.13 32.90
CA TYR A 728 -20.75 4.62 32.15
C TYR A 728 -19.56 5.59 32.17
N ASN A 729 -19.79 6.89 32.37
CA ASN A 729 -18.70 7.85 32.57
C ASN A 729 -18.18 7.75 34.02
N PRO A 730 -16.88 7.46 34.26
CA PRO A 730 -16.32 7.34 35.61
C PRO A 730 -16.46 8.61 36.48
N LYS A 731 -16.60 9.78 35.86
CA LYS A 731 -16.82 11.07 36.53
C LYS A 731 -18.30 11.29 36.92
N GLN A 732 -19.22 10.48 36.40
CA GLN A 732 -20.66 10.59 36.56
C GLN A 732 -21.21 9.35 37.26
N GLN A 733 -21.37 9.41 38.59
CA GLN A 733 -21.65 8.20 39.38
C GLN A 733 -22.82 8.37 40.37
N GLY A 734 -23.45 9.54 40.44
CA GLY A 734 -24.56 9.84 41.35
C GLY A 734 -25.85 10.24 40.62
N LEU A 735 -26.96 10.34 41.36
CA LEU A 735 -28.28 10.74 40.82
C LEU A 735 -28.21 12.10 40.11
N LYS A 736 -27.43 13.05 40.64
CA LYS A 736 -27.23 14.39 40.04
C LYS A 736 -26.69 14.29 38.61
N SER A 737 -25.77 13.37 38.35
CA SER A 737 -25.20 13.17 37.01
C SER A 737 -26.20 12.54 36.04
N ILE A 738 -27.05 11.61 36.53
CA ILE A 738 -28.14 11.03 35.74
C ILE A 738 -29.13 12.13 35.34
N LEU A 739 -29.62 12.91 36.30
CA LEU A 739 -30.57 14.00 36.05
C LEU A 739 -30.00 15.02 35.05
N LYS A 740 -28.76 15.48 35.26
CA LYS A 740 -28.09 16.39 34.32
C LYS A 740 -27.92 15.82 32.91
N THR A 741 -27.59 14.54 32.77
CA THR A 741 -27.42 13.87 31.46
C THR A 741 -28.69 13.94 30.62
N TYR A 742 -29.84 13.81 31.26
CA TYR A 742 -31.16 13.91 30.61
C TYR A 742 -31.72 15.33 30.62
N GLY A 743 -30.92 16.33 31.00
CA GLY A 743 -31.31 17.74 31.04
C GLY A 743 -32.39 18.08 32.06
N LEU A 744 -32.46 17.29 33.14
CA LEU A 744 -33.35 17.52 34.28
C LEU A 744 -32.61 18.36 35.33
N VAL A 745 -33.31 19.30 35.96
CA VAL A 745 -32.76 20.20 36.98
C VAL A 745 -32.72 19.45 38.32
N PRO A 746 -31.54 19.09 38.88
CA PRO A 746 -31.48 18.24 40.08
C PRO A 746 -32.25 18.79 41.28
N GLU A 747 -32.24 20.11 41.45
CA GLU A 747 -32.90 20.82 42.54
C GLU A 747 -34.42 20.58 42.54
N GLU A 748 -35.02 20.39 41.36
CA GLU A 748 -36.45 20.06 41.21
C GLU A 748 -36.79 18.63 41.63
N PHE A 749 -35.82 17.80 41.97
CA PHE A 749 -36.02 16.41 42.40
C PHE A 749 -35.56 16.16 43.85
N ALA A 750 -35.11 17.19 44.57
CA ALA A 750 -34.48 17.03 45.88
C ALA A 750 -35.41 16.41 46.94
N ASP A 751 -36.68 16.80 46.97
CA ASP A 751 -37.71 16.26 47.86
C ASP A 751 -37.98 14.77 47.60
N LEU A 752 -38.10 14.38 46.32
CA LEU A 752 -38.31 13.00 45.90
C LEU A 752 -37.04 12.16 46.14
N ALA A 753 -35.85 12.70 45.84
CA ALA A 753 -34.58 12.03 46.09
C ALA A 753 -34.36 11.77 47.59
N GLN A 754 -34.76 12.70 48.46
CA GLN A 754 -34.74 12.50 49.91
C GLN A 754 -35.68 11.38 50.34
N GLY A 755 -36.91 11.34 49.82
CA GLY A 755 -37.89 10.29 50.11
C GLY A 755 -37.44 8.87 49.72
N HIS A 756 -36.56 8.75 48.72
CA HIS A 756 -36.00 7.48 48.25
C HIS A 756 -34.57 7.19 48.77
N GLY A 757 -34.04 8.02 49.68
CA GLY A 757 -32.72 7.80 50.28
C GLY A 757 -31.54 7.97 49.32
N LEU A 758 -31.67 8.88 48.34
CA LEU A 758 -30.67 9.22 47.31
C LEU A 758 -30.00 10.57 47.56
N MET A 759 -30.08 11.09 48.79
CA MET A 759 -29.38 12.31 49.21
C MET A 759 -28.10 11.96 49.97
N PRO A 760 -26.98 12.68 49.74
CA PRO A 760 -26.78 13.73 48.72
C PRO A 760 -26.80 13.19 47.27
N MET A 761 -27.39 13.93 46.33
CA MET A 761 -27.55 13.46 44.94
C MET A 761 -26.24 13.28 44.16
N ASP A 762 -25.16 13.94 44.60
CA ASP A 762 -23.81 13.80 44.05
C ASP A 762 -23.05 12.60 44.65
N GLN A 763 -23.60 11.95 45.68
CA GLN A 763 -23.03 10.72 46.22
C GLN A 763 -23.02 9.62 45.16
N ARG A 764 -21.87 8.96 45.02
CA ARG A 764 -21.69 7.81 44.13
C ARG A 764 -22.62 6.67 44.55
N LEU A 765 -23.38 6.15 43.60
CA LEU A 765 -24.15 4.92 43.74
C LEU A 765 -23.20 3.73 43.86
N ALA A 766 -23.52 2.80 44.76
CA ALA A 766 -22.66 1.65 45.07
C ALA A 766 -22.63 0.63 43.91
N ASP A 767 -23.76 0.46 43.23
CA ASP A 767 -23.94 -0.40 42.07
C ASP A 767 -24.81 0.34 41.02
N ARG A 768 -24.64 -0.02 39.75
CA ARG A 768 -25.53 0.39 38.66
C ARG A 768 -26.94 -0.17 38.84
N ASP A 769 -27.11 -1.26 39.59
CA ASP A 769 -28.41 -1.86 39.88
C ASP A 769 -29.01 -1.44 41.23
N ASP A 770 -28.71 -0.23 41.70
CA ASP A 770 -29.15 0.25 43.02
C ASP A 770 -30.69 0.21 43.16
N PRO A 771 -31.24 -0.54 44.13
CA PRO A 771 -32.69 -0.68 44.30
C PRO A 771 -33.37 0.64 44.65
N ARG A 772 -32.66 1.58 45.28
CA ARG A 772 -33.17 2.94 45.56
C ARG A 772 -33.37 3.72 44.27
N LEU A 773 -32.43 3.60 43.33
CA LEU A 773 -32.55 4.21 42.01
C LEU A 773 -33.72 3.61 41.23
N ARG A 774 -33.92 2.29 41.28
CA ARG A 774 -35.08 1.63 40.66
C ARG A 774 -36.40 2.13 41.26
N ALA A 775 -36.50 2.21 42.57
CA ALA A 775 -37.69 2.70 43.26
C ALA A 775 -37.98 4.17 42.92
N PHE A 776 -36.94 5.02 42.90
CA PHE A 776 -37.04 6.41 42.49
C PHE A 776 -37.56 6.55 41.05
N LEU A 777 -37.03 5.78 40.11
CA LEU A 777 -37.47 5.81 38.71
C LEU A 777 -38.85 5.15 38.49
N ALA A 778 -39.31 4.29 39.39
CA ALA A 778 -40.66 3.72 39.34
C ALA A 778 -41.74 4.65 39.95
N ASP A 779 -41.34 5.70 40.67
CA ASP A 779 -42.26 6.64 41.29
C ASP A 779 -42.94 7.52 40.23
N GLU A 780 -44.26 7.45 40.13
CA GLU A 780 -45.03 8.26 39.17
C GLU A 780 -44.89 9.76 39.41
N ARG A 781 -44.58 10.21 40.63
CA ARG A 781 -44.30 11.64 40.89
C ARG A 781 -42.98 12.07 40.25
N VAL A 782 -41.99 11.17 40.19
CA VAL A 782 -40.74 11.41 39.46
C VAL A 782 -41.02 11.41 37.97
N GLN A 783 -41.75 10.43 37.44
CA GLN A 783 -42.08 10.36 36.02
C GLN A 783 -42.92 11.55 35.55
N ALA A 784 -43.86 12.03 36.37
CA ALA A 784 -44.67 13.22 36.09
C ALA A 784 -43.84 14.51 35.94
N ARG A 785 -42.67 14.60 36.61
CA ARG A 785 -41.71 15.71 36.41
C ARG A 785 -40.82 15.51 35.19
N ILE A 786 -40.52 14.27 34.80
CA ILE A 786 -39.61 13.95 33.68
C ILE A 786 -40.32 14.06 32.32
N ARG A 787 -41.52 13.45 32.18
CA ARG A 787 -42.21 13.34 30.88
C ARG A 787 -42.43 14.69 30.19
N PRO A 788 -42.87 15.78 30.86
CA PRO A 788 -43.06 17.06 30.20
C PRO A 788 -41.77 17.64 29.60
N VAL A 789 -40.65 17.53 30.33
CA VAL A 789 -39.33 17.98 29.86
C VAL A 789 -38.88 17.17 28.63
N GLY A 790 -39.04 15.84 28.70
CA GLY A 790 -38.71 14.95 27.59
C GLY A 790 -39.60 15.16 26.36
N GLN A 791 -40.91 15.35 26.55
CA GLN A 791 -41.88 15.60 25.48
C GLN A 791 -41.55 16.90 24.74
N ALA A 792 -41.33 18.00 25.47
CA ALA A 792 -40.96 19.28 24.87
C ALA A 792 -39.65 19.19 24.07
N ALA A 793 -38.65 18.46 24.58
CA ALA A 793 -37.40 18.22 23.87
C ALA A 793 -37.59 17.35 22.63
N ARG A 794 -38.40 16.29 22.72
CA ARG A 794 -38.76 15.41 21.60
C ARG A 794 -39.46 16.20 20.49
N ASP A 795 -40.39 17.08 20.83
CA ASP A 795 -41.16 17.86 19.86
C ASP A 795 -40.26 18.88 19.12
N ARG A 796 -39.38 19.59 19.83
CA ARG A 796 -38.40 20.50 19.20
C ARG A 796 -37.41 19.75 18.31
N LEU A 797 -36.85 18.64 18.81
CA LEU A 797 -35.91 17.82 18.05
C LEU A 797 -36.58 17.23 16.80
N ARG A 798 -37.83 16.77 16.92
CA ARG A 798 -38.65 16.30 15.79
C ARG A 798 -38.82 17.38 14.74
N GLN A 799 -39.25 18.58 15.13
CA GLN A 799 -39.41 19.70 14.20
C GLN A 799 -38.09 20.04 13.49
N TYR A 800 -36.98 20.07 14.23
CA TYR A 800 -35.66 20.28 13.63
C TYR A 800 -35.30 19.19 12.61
N PHE A 801 -35.49 17.91 12.94
CA PHE A 801 -35.20 16.79 12.03
C PHE A 801 -36.16 16.71 10.84
N GLU A 802 -37.41 17.12 11.00
CA GLU A 802 -38.38 17.28 9.90
C GLU A 802 -37.88 18.33 8.90
N GLN A 803 -37.38 19.48 9.38
CA GLN A 803 -36.74 20.51 8.53
C GLN A 803 -35.49 19.97 7.82
N GLN A 804 -34.74 19.08 8.48
CA GLN A 804 -33.60 18.39 7.87
C GLN A 804 -34.03 17.20 6.99
N GLY A 805 -35.32 17.02 6.69
CA GLY A 805 -35.83 16.00 5.77
C GLY A 805 -35.63 14.55 6.23
N PHE A 806 -35.43 14.33 7.53
CA PHE A 806 -35.20 13.00 8.11
C PHE A 806 -36.43 12.10 7.96
N PHE A 807 -37.62 12.59 8.36
CA PHE A 807 -38.89 11.85 8.28
C PHE A 807 -39.52 11.85 6.87
N ALA A 808 -38.95 12.62 5.94
CA ALA A 808 -39.38 12.66 4.54
C ALA A 808 -38.61 11.65 3.65
N SER A 809 -37.69 10.90 4.25
CA SER A 809 -36.84 9.93 3.56
C SER A 809 -37.16 8.53 4.08
N ASP A 810 -37.10 7.52 3.23
CA ASP A 810 -37.20 6.10 3.62
C ASP A 810 -35.86 5.57 4.16
N ARG A 811 -34.75 6.11 3.64
CA ARG A 811 -33.39 5.71 4.02
C ARG A 811 -32.48 6.91 4.20
N VAL A 812 -31.90 7.01 5.40
CA VAL A 812 -31.01 8.10 5.80
C VAL A 812 -29.68 7.53 6.26
N ALA A 813 -28.59 8.24 5.93
CA ALA A 813 -27.27 7.95 6.45
C ALA A 813 -26.87 8.96 7.51
N LEU A 814 -26.36 8.49 8.66
CA LEU A 814 -25.72 9.36 9.67
C LEU A 814 -24.21 9.23 9.54
N VAL A 815 -23.49 10.35 9.60
CA VAL A 815 -22.03 10.38 9.49
C VAL A 815 -21.46 11.14 10.69
N ASP A 816 -20.52 10.52 11.39
CA ASP A 816 -19.93 11.06 12.62
C ASP A 816 -18.58 10.36 12.91
N ILE A 817 -17.75 10.93 13.79
CA ILE A 817 -16.63 10.19 14.40
C ILE A 817 -17.14 9.14 15.38
N GLY A 818 -18.23 9.46 16.09
CA GLY A 818 -18.76 8.84 17.30
C GLY A 818 -18.51 7.35 17.53
N TRP A 819 -17.86 7.04 18.66
CA TRP A 819 -17.38 5.71 19.05
C TRP A 819 -18.46 4.71 19.49
N ASN A 820 -19.61 5.20 19.95
CA ASN A 820 -20.68 4.37 20.52
C ASN A 820 -22.04 4.50 19.81
N ALA A 821 -22.11 5.32 18.74
CA ALA A 821 -23.36 5.61 18.02
C ALA A 821 -24.51 6.08 18.94
N THR A 822 -24.18 6.80 20.01
CA THR A 822 -25.14 7.16 21.07
C THR A 822 -26.30 8.02 20.56
N ILE A 823 -26.04 8.97 19.65
CA ILE A 823 -27.08 9.83 19.07
C ILE A 823 -28.07 8.99 18.25
N GLN A 824 -27.60 8.10 17.36
CA GLN A 824 -28.48 7.23 16.57
C GLN A 824 -29.39 6.38 17.47
N ARG A 825 -28.86 5.85 18.56
CA ARG A 825 -29.64 5.07 19.54
C ARG A 825 -30.68 5.91 20.27
N TYR A 826 -30.36 7.16 20.61
CA TYR A 826 -31.34 8.06 21.22
C TYR A 826 -32.41 8.51 20.23
N LEU A 827 -32.07 8.72 18.96
CA LEU A 827 -33.05 8.98 17.91
C LEU A 827 -34.03 7.82 17.75
N GLU A 828 -33.54 6.58 17.75
CA GLU A 828 -34.42 5.40 17.70
C GLU A 828 -35.32 5.32 18.94
N LYS A 829 -34.76 5.52 20.14
CA LYS A 829 -35.57 5.54 21.38
C LYS A 829 -36.59 6.67 21.41
N ALA A 830 -36.30 7.82 20.79
CA ALA A 830 -37.20 8.96 20.77
C ALA A 830 -38.31 8.83 19.71
N PHE A 831 -38.02 8.18 18.58
CA PHE A 831 -38.86 8.29 17.39
C PHE A 831 -39.26 6.97 16.72
N ALA A 832 -38.74 5.80 17.12
CA ALA A 832 -39.04 4.52 16.44
C ALA A 832 -40.52 4.12 16.45
N SER A 833 -41.33 4.68 17.34
CA SER A 833 -42.78 4.47 17.35
C SER A 833 -43.52 5.31 16.29
N ASP A 834 -42.85 6.26 15.64
CA ASP A 834 -43.39 6.99 14.50
C ASP A 834 -43.23 6.15 13.23
N GLY A 835 -44.34 5.87 12.54
CA GLY A 835 -44.34 5.11 11.29
C GLY A 835 -43.57 5.78 10.14
N ARG A 836 -43.20 7.06 10.27
CA ARG A 836 -42.34 7.80 9.32
C ARG A 836 -40.85 7.73 9.68
N PHE A 837 -40.46 6.99 10.72
CA PHE A 837 -39.05 6.87 11.09
C PHE A 837 -38.27 6.12 10.00
N PRO A 838 -37.22 6.72 9.40
CA PRO A 838 -36.48 6.10 8.30
C PRO A 838 -35.69 4.87 8.74
N ARG A 839 -35.27 4.06 7.78
CA ARG A 839 -34.14 3.15 7.98
C ARG A 839 -32.85 3.97 8.08
N VAL A 840 -32.15 3.87 9.20
CA VAL A 840 -30.94 4.67 9.49
C VAL A 840 -29.67 3.83 9.36
N GLU A 841 -28.83 4.16 8.39
CA GLU A 841 -27.48 3.59 8.23
C GLU A 841 -26.44 4.53 8.86
N GLY A 842 -25.82 4.12 9.96
CA GLY A 842 -24.79 4.91 10.64
C GLY A 842 -23.39 4.56 10.15
N TYR A 843 -22.68 5.52 9.56
CA TYR A 843 -21.28 5.40 9.15
C TYR A 843 -20.38 6.20 10.09
N TYR A 844 -19.71 5.49 10.99
CA TYR A 844 -18.85 6.08 12.00
C TYR A 844 -17.39 5.87 11.64
N PHE A 845 -16.53 6.84 12.01
CA PHE A 845 -15.08 6.68 11.87
C PHE A 845 -14.61 5.41 12.59
N ALA A 846 -15.05 5.20 13.83
CA ALA A 846 -14.81 3.96 14.56
C ALA A 846 -15.98 3.61 15.50
N TYR A 847 -16.12 2.32 15.84
CA TYR A 847 -17.21 1.82 16.67
C TYR A 847 -16.75 0.79 17.71
N VAL A 848 -17.16 0.96 18.97
CA VAL A 848 -16.71 0.17 20.14
C VAL A 848 -17.81 -0.67 20.77
N HIS A 849 -19.09 -0.29 20.62
CA HIS A 849 -20.23 -1.01 21.23
C HIS A 849 -20.12 -1.21 22.76
N ALA A 850 -19.51 -0.27 23.50
CA ALA A 850 -19.21 -0.47 24.93
C ALA A 850 -20.37 -0.12 25.88
N ILE A 851 -21.25 0.81 25.49
CA ILE A 851 -22.26 1.41 26.37
C ILE A 851 -23.67 0.82 26.17
N HIS A 852 -23.99 0.39 24.96
CA HIS A 852 -25.33 -0.10 24.59
C HIS A 852 -25.22 -1.42 23.85
N GLN A 853 -25.82 -2.48 24.38
CA GLN A 853 -25.77 -3.84 23.80
C GLN A 853 -27.00 -4.19 22.93
N ASP A 854 -28.06 -3.38 22.99
CA ASP A 854 -29.29 -3.65 22.25
C ASP A 854 -29.08 -3.54 20.73
N ALA A 855 -29.72 -4.44 19.98
CA ALA A 855 -29.80 -4.33 18.52
C ALA A 855 -30.69 -3.15 18.12
N LEU A 856 -30.35 -2.47 17.02
CA LEU A 856 -31.24 -1.48 16.40
C LEU A 856 -32.36 -2.22 15.66
N ALA A 857 -33.59 -1.72 15.74
CA ALA A 857 -34.72 -2.21 14.99
C ALA A 857 -34.78 -1.59 13.58
N HIS A 858 -34.33 -0.34 13.41
CA HIS A 858 -34.48 0.44 12.17
C HIS A 858 -33.14 0.87 11.56
N GLY A 859 -32.35 -0.11 11.11
CA GLY A 859 -31.11 0.11 10.34
C GLY A 859 -29.88 -0.53 10.97
N ALA A 860 -28.70 0.05 10.72
CA ALA A 860 -27.44 -0.52 11.15
C ALA A 860 -26.41 0.55 11.53
N ILE A 861 -25.35 0.10 12.23
CA ILE A 861 -24.17 0.89 12.61
C ILE A 861 -22.97 0.22 11.97
N HIS A 862 -22.08 1.01 11.37
CA HIS A 862 -20.87 0.57 10.71
C HIS A 862 -19.69 1.43 11.18
N GLY A 863 -18.69 0.82 11.82
CA GLY A 863 -17.40 1.45 12.06
C GLY A 863 -16.48 1.20 10.87
N LEU A 864 -16.15 2.23 10.08
CA LEU A 864 -15.38 2.02 8.85
C LEU A 864 -13.90 1.78 9.14
N MET A 865 -13.24 2.71 9.85
CA MET A 865 -11.82 2.55 10.18
C MET A 865 -11.61 1.49 11.25
N PHE A 866 -12.47 1.43 12.26
CA PHE A 866 -12.43 0.38 13.29
C PHE A 866 -13.83 -0.04 13.70
N ASP A 867 -14.06 -1.34 13.89
CA ASP A 867 -15.31 -1.86 14.45
C ASP A 867 -15.02 -2.99 15.43
N ARG A 868 -15.24 -2.78 16.73
CA ARG A 868 -14.88 -3.75 17.79
C ARG A 868 -15.52 -5.12 17.59
N ARG A 869 -16.67 -5.21 16.90
CA ARG A 869 -17.33 -6.50 16.64
C ARG A 869 -16.48 -7.42 15.77
N HIS A 870 -15.62 -6.85 14.93
CA HIS A 870 -14.79 -7.56 13.94
C HIS A 870 -13.31 -7.16 13.98
N GLY A 871 -12.94 -6.19 14.80
CA GLY A 871 -11.65 -5.52 14.80
C GLY A 871 -10.54 -6.35 15.44
N ASN A 872 -9.34 -6.24 14.87
CA ASN A 872 -8.12 -6.79 15.44
C ASN A 872 -7.43 -5.75 16.35
N ALA A 873 -6.45 -6.18 17.16
CA ALA A 873 -5.75 -5.27 18.08
C ALA A 873 -4.92 -4.18 17.37
N GLN A 874 -4.58 -4.37 16.09
CA GLN A 874 -3.75 -3.45 15.29
C GLN A 874 -4.55 -2.25 14.78
N GLU A 875 -5.87 -2.36 14.68
CA GLU A 875 -6.74 -1.27 14.22
C GLU A 875 -7.24 -0.37 15.37
N ARG A 876 -6.75 -0.57 16.60
CA ARG A 876 -7.28 0.05 17.83
C ARG A 876 -6.83 1.50 18.02
N ALA A 877 -5.84 1.99 17.29
CA ALA A 877 -5.26 3.33 17.47
C ALA A 877 -6.30 4.47 17.58
N PRO A 878 -7.40 4.51 16.79
CA PRO A 878 -8.48 5.49 16.98
C PRO A 878 -9.07 5.54 18.40
N LEU A 879 -9.11 4.42 19.12
CA LEU A 879 -9.65 4.32 20.48
C LEU A 879 -8.62 4.58 21.59
N ASP A 880 -7.34 4.51 21.25
CA ASP A 880 -6.27 4.72 22.21
C ASP A 880 -5.97 6.22 22.42
N PHE A 881 -6.51 7.09 21.55
CA PHE A 881 -6.52 8.54 21.69
C PHE A 881 -7.62 9.17 20.84
N GLU A 882 -8.86 9.08 21.31
CA GLU A 882 -10.09 9.52 20.62
C GLU A 882 -10.06 11.05 20.35
N GLU A 883 -9.55 11.81 21.32
CA GLU A 883 -9.61 13.26 21.33
C GLU A 883 -8.83 13.90 20.18
N LEU A 884 -7.78 13.24 19.67
CA LEU A 884 -7.04 13.70 18.48
C LEU A 884 -7.96 13.81 17.27
N PHE A 885 -8.77 12.77 17.04
CA PHE A 885 -9.63 12.70 15.87
C PHE A 885 -10.84 13.62 16.03
N GLU A 886 -11.45 13.67 17.22
CA GLU A 886 -12.54 14.60 17.53
C GLU A 886 -12.11 16.06 17.34
N GLN A 887 -10.97 16.46 17.91
CA GLN A 887 -10.46 17.83 17.76
C GLN A 887 -10.14 18.18 16.30
N ALA A 888 -9.63 17.23 15.53
CA ALA A 888 -9.31 17.47 14.13
C ALA A 888 -10.55 17.69 13.25
N ALA A 889 -11.68 17.05 13.57
CA ALA A 889 -12.90 17.11 12.75
C ALA A 889 -13.97 18.09 13.27
N ARG A 890 -13.80 18.65 14.48
CA ARG A 890 -14.79 19.53 15.12
C ARG A 890 -15.07 20.82 14.35
N ALA A 891 -16.29 21.30 14.49
CA ALA A 891 -16.70 22.64 14.10
C ALA A 891 -16.11 23.76 15.01
N PRO A 892 -16.03 25.01 14.52
CA PRO A 892 -15.55 26.16 15.29
C PRO A 892 -16.58 26.71 16.30
N HIS A 893 -17.87 26.36 16.15
CA HIS A 893 -18.96 26.79 17.02
C HIS A 893 -19.14 25.87 18.24
N GLY A 894 -19.87 26.33 19.24
CA GLY A 894 -20.17 25.57 20.47
C GLY A 894 -21.13 24.40 20.23
N THR A 895 -21.18 23.49 21.19
CA THR A 895 -22.10 22.34 21.18
C THR A 895 -23.55 22.79 21.27
N THR A 896 -24.46 22.10 20.57
CA THR A 896 -25.91 22.38 20.62
C THR A 896 -26.49 21.99 21.98
N VAL A 897 -27.15 22.93 22.66
CA VAL A 897 -27.71 22.75 24.01
C VAL A 897 -29.25 22.73 24.04
N ASP A 898 -29.90 23.39 23.08
CA ASP A 898 -31.37 23.38 22.90
C ASP A 898 -31.72 23.85 21.48
N TYR A 899 -33.01 24.05 21.20
CA TYR A 899 -33.52 24.68 19.99
C TYR A 899 -34.51 25.80 20.31
N ARG A 900 -34.56 26.81 19.46
CA ARG A 900 -35.51 27.93 19.55
C ARG A 900 -36.28 28.09 18.24
N LEU A 901 -37.53 28.55 18.31
CA LEU A 901 -38.32 28.88 17.13
C LEU A 901 -38.09 30.35 16.76
N GLU A 902 -37.52 30.60 15.58
CA GLU A 902 -37.29 31.93 15.03
C GLU A 902 -37.79 31.99 13.58
N GLY A 903 -38.66 32.96 13.27
CA GLY A 903 -39.17 33.14 11.90
C GLY A 903 -39.89 31.93 11.30
N GLY A 904 -40.53 31.09 12.12
CA GLY A 904 -41.19 29.85 11.69
C GLY A 904 -40.23 28.68 11.43
N ARG A 905 -38.95 28.82 11.78
CA ARG A 905 -37.94 27.78 11.69
C ARG A 905 -37.36 27.46 13.07
N VAL A 906 -37.08 26.19 13.32
CA VAL A 906 -36.38 25.72 14.52
C VAL A 906 -34.88 25.85 14.28
N GLU A 907 -34.24 26.73 15.05
CA GLU A 907 -32.81 27.04 14.99
C GLU A 907 -32.08 26.47 16.21
N PRO A 908 -30.85 25.95 16.04
CA PRO A 908 -30.06 25.42 17.15
C PRO A 908 -29.58 26.54 18.06
N VAL A 909 -29.64 26.29 19.38
CA VAL A 909 -29.03 27.12 20.40
C VAL A 909 -27.70 26.48 20.81
N PHE A 910 -26.61 27.24 20.70
CA PHE A 910 -25.27 26.77 21.07
C PHE A 910 -24.91 27.17 22.50
N LYS A 911 -23.96 26.44 23.09
CA LYS A 911 -23.36 26.80 24.38
C LYS A 911 -22.75 28.21 24.31
N ASP A 912 -22.95 28.99 25.38
CA ASP A 912 -22.49 30.37 25.49
C ASP A 912 -20.96 30.46 25.39
N ASP A 913 -20.48 31.33 24.51
CA ASP A 913 -19.06 31.59 24.29
C ASP A 913 -18.36 32.17 25.53
N ALA A 914 -19.10 32.78 26.46
CA ALA A 914 -18.54 33.29 27.72
C ALA A 914 -18.11 32.16 28.69
N THR A 915 -18.51 30.91 28.45
CA THR A 915 -18.13 29.79 29.32
C THR A 915 -16.62 29.50 29.24
N PRO A 916 -15.94 29.19 30.37
CA PRO A 916 -14.48 29.04 30.39
C PRO A 916 -13.93 27.97 29.45
N ASP A 917 -14.67 26.87 29.29
CA ASP A 917 -14.30 25.78 28.39
C ASP A 917 -14.46 26.18 26.92
N ARG A 918 -15.51 26.95 26.56
CA ARG A 918 -15.65 27.52 25.21
C ARG A 918 -14.54 28.49 24.87
N GLN A 919 -14.14 29.36 25.79
CA GLN A 919 -13.00 30.26 25.57
C GLN A 919 -11.70 29.50 25.26
N ALA A 920 -11.46 28.38 25.94
CA ALA A 920 -10.31 27.52 25.68
C ALA A 920 -10.36 26.86 24.29
N GLU A 921 -11.54 26.38 23.86
CA GLU A 921 -11.72 25.84 22.50
C GLU A 921 -11.52 26.89 21.41
N MET A 922 -12.10 28.09 21.61
CA MET A 922 -12.01 29.19 20.66
C MET A 922 -10.56 29.66 20.46
N ALA A 923 -9.76 29.66 21.52
CA ALA A 923 -8.33 29.97 21.45
C ALA A 923 -7.57 28.99 20.53
N CYS A 924 -8.04 27.75 20.38
CA CYS A 924 -7.43 26.73 19.52
C CYS A 924 -7.98 26.73 18.09
N ASN A 925 -9.06 27.47 17.79
CA ASN A 925 -9.72 27.45 16.48
C ASN A 925 -8.75 27.74 15.30
N PRO A 926 -7.83 28.73 15.37
CA PRO A 926 -6.90 28.96 14.27
C PRO A 926 -6.01 27.75 13.96
N SER A 927 -5.56 27.03 14.99
CA SER A 927 -4.75 25.81 14.85
C SER A 927 -5.55 24.65 14.27
N ILE A 928 -6.81 24.47 14.71
CA ILE A 928 -7.70 23.45 14.15
C ILE A 928 -8.02 23.73 12.69
N LEU A 929 -8.28 25.00 12.32
CA LEU A 929 -8.52 25.39 10.94
C LEU A 929 -7.30 25.12 10.05
N ALA A 930 -6.08 25.47 10.50
CA ALA A 930 -4.86 25.17 9.77
C ALA A 930 -4.68 23.65 9.54
N LEU A 931 -4.97 22.84 10.56
CA LEU A 931 -4.96 21.38 10.45
C LEU A 931 -6.00 20.88 9.44
N GLN A 932 -7.23 21.39 9.50
CA GLN A 932 -8.31 21.03 8.58
C GLN A 932 -7.99 21.43 7.14
N GLU A 933 -7.36 22.58 6.91
CA GLU A 933 -6.87 23.00 5.59
C GLU A 933 -5.82 22.02 5.03
N GLY A 934 -4.93 21.52 5.89
CA GLY A 934 -3.98 20.46 5.53
C GLY A 934 -4.68 19.16 5.14
N VAL A 935 -5.68 18.73 5.91
CA VAL A 935 -6.51 17.55 5.59
C VAL A 935 -7.23 17.74 4.27
N MET A 936 -7.83 18.91 4.03
CA MET A 936 -8.54 19.21 2.79
C MET A 936 -7.61 19.18 1.59
N LEU A 937 -6.40 19.74 1.68
CA LEU A 937 -5.43 19.65 0.59
C LEU A 937 -5.06 18.18 0.31
N CYS A 938 -4.81 17.38 1.36
CA CYS A 938 -4.58 15.94 1.20
C CYS A 938 -5.76 15.24 0.52
N TRP A 939 -6.99 15.58 0.91
CA TRP A 939 -8.23 15.04 0.36
C TRP A 939 -8.36 15.28 -1.15
N GLU A 940 -8.08 16.50 -1.61
CA GLU A 940 -8.09 16.85 -3.03
C GLU A 940 -7.16 15.92 -3.84
N HIS A 941 -5.95 15.69 -3.32
CA HIS A 941 -4.95 14.85 -4.00
C HIS A 941 -5.22 13.36 -3.86
N MET A 942 -5.71 12.90 -2.71
CA MET A 942 -6.11 11.52 -2.46
C MET A 942 -7.28 11.12 -3.35
N LEU A 943 -8.30 11.97 -3.51
CA LEU A 943 -9.44 11.66 -4.37
C LEU A 943 -9.03 11.61 -5.85
N ALA A 944 -8.17 12.51 -6.30
CA ALA A 944 -7.59 12.44 -7.64
C ALA A 944 -6.75 11.17 -7.85
N ALA A 945 -5.94 10.78 -6.86
CA ALA A 945 -5.16 9.55 -6.92
C ALA A 945 -6.04 8.29 -6.94
N GLN A 946 -7.12 8.27 -6.16
CA GLN A 946 -8.13 7.21 -6.18
C GLN A 946 -8.81 7.14 -7.56
N ALA A 947 -9.16 8.29 -8.12
CA ALA A 947 -9.78 8.38 -9.44
C ALA A 947 -8.89 7.78 -10.54
N LEU A 948 -7.58 8.04 -10.49
CA LEU A 948 -6.56 7.53 -11.43
C LEU A 948 -6.24 6.05 -11.25
N THR A 949 -6.08 5.60 -10.00
CA THR A 949 -5.59 4.25 -9.69
C THR A 949 -6.70 3.21 -9.53
N GLY A 950 -7.92 3.64 -9.20
CA GLY A 950 -9.04 2.76 -8.86
C GLY A 950 -8.90 2.04 -7.51
N VAL A 951 -7.88 2.36 -6.71
CA VAL A 951 -7.62 1.70 -5.41
C VAL A 951 -8.63 2.19 -4.37
N GLY A 952 -9.53 1.30 -3.94
CA GLY A 952 -10.61 1.60 -2.99
C GLY A 952 -10.24 1.48 -1.51
N PHE A 953 -11.25 1.65 -0.65
CA PHE A 953 -11.13 1.69 0.80
C PHE A 953 -10.36 0.50 1.40
N ALA A 954 -10.71 -0.72 1.01
CA ALA A 954 -10.13 -1.94 1.58
C ALA A 954 -8.61 -2.02 1.38
N ALA A 955 -8.11 -1.51 0.26
CA ALA A 955 -6.69 -1.46 0.00
C ALA A 955 -6.01 -0.29 0.73
N LEU A 956 -6.68 0.84 0.96
CA LEU A 956 -6.10 2.00 1.65
C LEU A 956 -6.09 1.85 3.18
N LYS A 957 -7.10 1.20 3.75
CA LYS A 957 -7.31 1.06 5.20
C LYS A 957 -6.06 0.60 5.97
N PRO A 958 -5.30 -0.44 5.56
CA PRO A 958 -4.13 -0.89 6.31
C PRO A 958 -3.05 0.18 6.50
N TYR A 959 -2.83 1.02 5.50
CA TYR A 959 -1.86 2.11 5.58
C TYR A 959 -2.33 3.26 6.46
N ALA A 960 -3.60 3.67 6.31
CA ALA A 960 -4.20 4.65 7.19
C ALA A 960 -4.17 4.18 8.66
N GLN A 961 -4.38 2.88 8.90
CA GLN A 961 -4.26 2.28 10.23
C GLN A 961 -2.81 2.31 10.75
N ALA A 962 -1.82 1.96 9.92
CA ALA A 962 -0.42 2.06 10.30
C ALA A 962 0.01 3.50 10.62
N LEU A 963 -0.49 4.49 9.88
CA LEU A 963 -0.28 5.91 10.17
C LEU A 963 -0.93 6.35 11.47
N ALA A 964 -2.17 5.92 11.72
CA ALA A 964 -2.87 6.19 12.98
C ALA A 964 -2.14 5.56 14.17
N GLU A 965 -1.69 4.31 14.05
CA GLU A 965 -0.89 3.64 15.08
C GLU A 965 0.44 4.36 15.33
N ARG A 966 1.15 4.76 14.27
CA ARG A 966 2.38 5.54 14.40
C ARG A 966 2.11 6.88 15.10
N ALA A 967 1.02 7.58 14.78
CA ALA A 967 0.67 8.87 15.39
C ALA A 967 0.26 8.73 16.86
N VAL A 968 -0.52 7.71 17.20
CA VAL A 968 -1.10 7.56 18.54
C VAL A 968 -0.18 6.79 19.48
N VAL A 969 0.38 5.67 19.03
CA VAL A 969 1.18 4.75 19.87
C VAL A 969 2.66 5.10 19.85
N TYR A 970 3.15 5.65 18.73
CA TYR A 970 4.56 6.01 18.53
C TYR A 970 4.78 7.49 18.17
N PRO A 971 4.18 8.46 18.91
CA PRO A 971 4.33 9.87 18.57
C PRO A 971 5.76 10.36 18.79
N THR A 972 6.16 11.29 17.93
CA THR A 972 7.39 12.07 18.10
C THR A 972 7.22 13.13 19.18
N ALA A 973 8.33 13.64 19.72
CA ALA A 973 8.29 14.69 20.72
C ALA A 973 7.71 16.02 20.20
N ASP A 974 7.81 16.28 18.89
CA ASP A 974 7.21 17.44 18.23
C ASP A 974 5.69 17.30 18.12
N GLU A 975 5.21 16.14 17.70
CA GLU A 975 3.77 15.86 17.61
C GLU A 975 3.10 15.91 18.98
N VAL A 976 3.76 15.39 20.03
CA VAL A 976 3.25 15.54 21.39
C VAL A 976 3.15 17.00 21.78
N ARG A 977 4.16 17.84 21.49
CA ARG A 977 4.09 19.28 21.79
C ARG A 977 2.95 19.97 21.04
N LEU A 978 2.78 19.64 19.77
CA LEU A 978 1.77 20.21 18.90
C LEU A 978 0.36 19.86 19.38
N VAL A 979 0.06 18.57 19.56
CA VAL A 979 -1.28 18.11 19.95
C VAL A 979 -1.62 18.47 21.40
N ALA A 980 -0.65 18.44 22.32
CA ALA A 980 -0.86 18.81 23.72
C ALA A 980 -1.26 20.28 23.94
N ALA A 981 -1.00 21.16 22.97
CA ALA A 981 -1.35 22.56 23.03
C ALA A 981 -2.84 22.81 22.73
N LEU A 982 -3.56 21.82 22.20
CA LEU A 982 -4.99 21.92 21.92
C LEU A 982 -5.80 21.70 23.21
N ALA A 983 -6.85 22.50 23.39
CA ALA A 983 -7.84 22.32 24.45
C ALA A 983 -8.94 21.35 24.00
N HIS A 984 -9.38 20.46 24.89
CA HIS A 984 -10.47 19.52 24.63
C HIS A 984 -11.52 19.57 25.75
N THR A 985 -12.80 19.42 25.40
CA THR A 985 -13.94 19.48 26.34
C THR A 985 -14.83 18.24 26.14
N GLU A 986 -15.32 17.64 27.23
CA GLU A 986 -16.23 16.48 27.16
C GLU A 986 -17.71 16.95 27.08
N ASP A 987 -18.39 16.65 25.98
CA ASP A 987 -19.78 17.09 25.71
C ASP A 987 -20.87 16.30 26.49
N PHE A 988 -20.93 16.48 27.82
CA PHE A 988 -22.02 16.01 28.69
C PHE A 988 -22.60 17.11 29.61
N GLY A 989 -22.47 18.38 29.22
CA GLY A 989 -23.00 19.51 30.01
C GLY A 989 -22.16 19.83 31.25
N HIS A 990 -20.86 19.52 31.21
CA HIS A 990 -19.87 19.92 32.21
C HIS A 990 -18.88 20.92 31.60
N ASP A 991 -18.29 21.78 32.44
CA ASP A 991 -17.40 22.87 32.03
C ASP A 991 -15.91 22.51 32.19
N ASP A 992 -15.57 21.21 32.14
CA ASP A 992 -14.22 20.73 32.39
C ASP A 992 -13.35 20.71 31.11
N VAL A 993 -12.22 21.41 31.14
CA VAL A 993 -11.19 21.34 30.08
C VAL A 993 -10.19 20.22 30.37
N LEU A 994 -10.03 19.31 29.42
CA LEU A 994 -9.10 18.20 29.48
C LEU A 994 -7.73 18.59 28.89
N ALA A 995 -6.66 18.34 29.64
CA ALA A 995 -5.30 18.43 29.09
C ALA A 995 -4.98 17.17 28.28
N LEU A 996 -4.77 17.32 26.97
CA LEU A 996 -4.56 16.21 26.04
C LEU A 996 -3.24 15.45 26.24
N ALA A 997 -2.21 16.10 26.80
CA ALA A 997 -0.99 15.41 27.22
C ALA A 997 -0.56 15.86 28.63
N PRO A 998 -0.28 14.92 29.55
CA PRO A 998 0.30 15.26 30.85
C PRO A 998 1.79 15.59 30.72
N GLN A 999 2.38 16.16 31.78
CA GLN A 999 3.84 16.34 31.86
C GLN A 999 4.56 15.00 31.54
N PRO A 1000 5.70 15.02 30.83
CA PRO A 1000 6.45 13.81 30.51
C PRO A 1000 6.83 13.00 31.76
N VAL A 1001 6.97 11.68 31.62
CA VAL A 1001 7.51 10.83 32.68
C VAL A 1001 9.01 11.12 32.83
N ARG A 1002 9.47 11.37 34.06
CA ARG A 1002 10.89 11.55 34.40
C ARG A 1002 11.47 10.24 34.90
N TRP A 1003 12.80 10.07 34.85
CA TRP A 1003 13.44 8.81 35.24
C TRP A 1003 13.13 8.40 36.69
N TRP A 1004 12.88 9.35 37.60
CA TRP A 1004 12.52 9.06 38.99
C TRP A 1004 11.04 8.67 39.19
N ASP A 1005 10.16 8.88 38.22
CA ASP A 1005 8.77 8.40 38.31
C ASP A 1005 8.70 6.87 38.32
N TRP A 1006 9.71 6.21 37.74
CA TRP A 1006 9.88 4.76 37.76
C TRP A 1006 10.16 4.20 39.16
N LEU A 1007 10.70 5.04 40.06
CA LEU A 1007 10.90 4.68 41.47
C LEU A 1007 9.57 4.69 42.25
N ARG A 1008 8.46 5.11 41.63
CA ARG A 1008 7.11 5.19 42.24
C ARG A 1008 6.06 4.55 41.33
N PRO A 1009 6.07 3.22 41.16
CA PRO A 1009 5.21 2.51 40.19
C PRO A 1009 3.71 2.77 40.40
N GLY A 1010 3.23 2.89 41.64
CA GLY A 1010 1.83 3.23 41.92
C GLY A 1010 1.42 4.66 41.53
N ARG A 1011 2.38 5.61 41.47
CA ARG A 1011 2.12 6.97 40.95
C ARG A 1011 2.16 6.97 39.42
N LEU A 1012 3.09 6.22 38.82
CA LEU A 1012 3.19 6.06 37.37
C LEU A 1012 1.94 5.38 36.78
N LYS A 1013 1.47 4.28 37.39
CA LYS A 1013 0.23 3.58 37.02
C LYS A 1013 -0.97 4.52 37.04
N ARG A 1014 -1.16 5.28 38.13
CA ARG A 1014 -2.24 6.28 38.23
C ARG A 1014 -2.12 7.42 37.21
N ARG A 1015 -0.92 7.80 36.79
CA ARG A 1015 -0.72 8.80 35.72
C ARG A 1015 -1.11 8.22 34.36
N LEU A 1016 -0.74 6.97 34.08
CA LEU A 1016 -1.10 6.29 32.84
C LEU A 1016 -2.62 6.09 32.73
N GLU A 1017 -3.27 5.65 33.81
CA GLU A 1017 -4.73 5.40 33.83
C GLU A 1017 -5.57 6.69 33.75
N ARG A 1018 -5.00 7.85 34.07
CA ARG A 1018 -5.69 9.15 34.04
C ARG A 1018 -5.37 10.00 32.82
N SER A 1019 -4.43 9.54 31.98
CA SER A 1019 -4.00 10.28 30.80
C SER A 1019 -4.91 9.91 29.62
N PRO A 1020 -5.51 10.87 28.91
CA PRO A 1020 -6.23 10.59 27.67
C PRO A 1020 -5.28 10.05 26.59
N TRP A 1021 -4.02 10.47 26.61
CA TRP A 1021 -2.98 9.96 25.73
C TRP A 1021 -1.79 9.35 26.48
N PRO A 1022 -1.89 8.09 26.97
CA PRO A 1022 -0.84 7.47 27.78
C PRO A 1022 0.50 7.35 27.06
N PHE A 1023 0.49 7.22 25.73
CA PHE A 1023 1.69 7.03 24.92
C PHE A 1023 2.57 8.28 24.81
N ALA A 1024 1.97 9.48 24.85
CA ALA A 1024 2.71 10.75 24.83
C ALA A 1024 3.67 10.94 26.00
N LEU A 1025 3.37 10.34 27.16
CA LEU A 1025 4.22 10.35 28.34
C LEU A 1025 5.63 9.80 28.08
N PHE A 1026 5.79 8.98 27.04
CA PHE A 1026 7.03 8.31 26.68
C PHE A 1026 7.74 8.91 25.45
N ALA A 1027 7.20 9.95 24.82
CA ALA A 1027 7.74 10.49 23.56
C ALA A 1027 9.10 11.21 23.72
N ARG A 1028 9.47 11.62 24.94
CA ARG A 1028 10.76 12.28 25.25
C ARG A 1028 11.88 11.31 25.60
N PHE A 1029 11.59 10.03 25.81
CA PHE A 1029 12.65 9.06 25.98
C PHE A 1029 13.19 8.72 24.59
N PRO A 1030 14.49 8.95 24.30
CA PRO A 1030 15.10 8.35 23.12
C PRO A 1030 14.88 6.84 23.19
N THR A 1031 14.91 6.17 22.04
CA THR A 1031 14.57 4.76 21.74
C THR A 1031 15.34 3.68 22.55
N GLY A 1032 15.48 3.87 23.86
CA GLY A 1032 16.14 2.99 24.81
C GLY A 1032 15.16 2.15 25.65
N LEU A 1033 15.76 1.30 26.48
CA LEU A 1033 15.10 0.32 27.37
C LEU A 1033 13.92 0.88 28.20
N PRO A 1034 13.92 2.10 28.76
CA PRO A 1034 12.79 2.61 29.54
C PRO A 1034 11.53 2.86 28.71
N ALA A 1035 11.66 3.28 27.45
CA ALA A 1035 10.52 3.50 26.55
C ALA A 1035 9.88 2.16 26.14
N ILE A 1036 10.72 1.16 25.83
CA ILE A 1036 10.28 -0.20 25.50
C ILE A 1036 9.65 -0.87 26.71
N PHE A 1037 10.28 -0.77 27.90
CA PHE A 1037 9.78 -1.38 29.13
C PHE A 1037 8.47 -0.74 29.60
N GLY A 1038 8.30 0.57 29.44
CA GLY A 1038 7.06 1.29 29.80
C GLY A 1038 5.91 0.96 28.88
N ARG A 1039 6.18 0.90 27.57
CA ARG A 1039 5.22 0.49 26.55
C ARG A 1039 4.88 -1.01 26.68
N PHE A 1040 5.85 -1.87 26.98
CA PHE A 1040 5.64 -3.29 27.26
C PHE A 1040 4.82 -3.53 28.54
N LEU A 1041 5.11 -2.82 29.65
CA LEU A 1041 4.30 -2.89 30.86
C LEU A 1041 2.86 -2.45 30.61
N HIS A 1042 2.67 -1.39 29.82
CA HIS A 1042 1.34 -0.90 29.46
C HIS A 1042 0.60 -1.87 28.53
N LEU A 1043 1.22 -2.37 27.47
CA LEU A 1043 0.67 -3.45 26.62
C LEU A 1043 0.28 -4.67 27.46
N ARG A 1044 1.09 -5.06 28.44
CA ARG A 1044 0.79 -6.17 29.36
C ARG A 1044 -0.35 -5.85 30.35
N MET A 1045 -0.54 -4.60 30.72
CA MET A 1045 -1.69 -4.14 31.54
C MET A 1045 -2.98 -4.08 30.71
N VAL A 1046 -2.92 -3.58 29.47
CA VAL A 1046 -4.04 -3.56 28.51
C VAL A 1046 -4.47 -4.98 28.13
N LEU A 1047 -3.52 -5.89 27.95
CA LEU A 1047 -3.80 -7.32 27.71
C LEU A 1047 -4.36 -8.04 28.94
N LYS A 1048 -4.00 -7.63 30.17
CA LYS A 1048 -4.57 -8.16 31.43
C LYS A 1048 -5.94 -7.58 31.79
N GLY A 1049 -6.36 -6.47 31.19
CA GLY A 1049 -7.69 -5.89 31.35
C GLY A 1049 -8.80 -6.60 30.56
N ARG A 1050 -8.48 -7.69 29.85
CA ARG A 1050 -9.46 -8.63 29.29
C ARG A 1050 -9.81 -9.67 30.35
N GLY A 1051 -10.63 -9.25 31.31
CA GLY A 1051 -11.47 -10.11 32.15
C GLY A 1051 -12.91 -9.72 31.87
#